data_AF-A0A644WSJ3-F1
#
_entry.id   AF-A0A644WSJ3-F1
#
_cell.length_a   1.000
_cell.length_b   1.000
_cell.length_c   1.000
_cell.angle_alpha   90.00
_cell.angle_beta   90.00
_cell.angle_gamma   90.00
#
_symmetry.space_group_name_H-M   'P 1'
#
loop_
_entity.id
_entity.type
_entity.pdbx_description
1 polymer ?
#
loop_
_entity_poly.entity_id
_entity_poly.type
_entity_poly.pdbx_seq_one_letter_code
_entity_poly.pdbx_strand_id
1 'polypeptide(L)'
;MEKFLEVRNTIQSIVSSSSIFVTPNTNWNIPGIYMIYIESPYQEKIIPFYIGQSKDIQKRYSKHLENILGLNRIHPDSYKKLFIENESSYYRGAFSICKVHKYMVDNRLPLSKFKMLIIEPCDTQKLIDRESYYINKFYAPYFGFNQLNSLIYGNIFFSDLNPQPEMLDHLIDLLNQEMTLIPEYLNYGYTHFNLNYSFRTSIPESFGTKLMRRNSVIELNRALTDFNKQCKDIWQNFEYRRLMAEYEPYKKEYSRLQSKFMFNLRVFSEEINAFMEENRRIIPVSARNCFSNLALGGVINELPLNIQNKWKLQFQEEFTDYRQLQDIQEIIRPLRSRVIELKSSYLKGLYSEIIPNIAYPPFALKDSTAMFDGPKGEAIKKDEVMINMVISSNGRRFNNEQNPYLIRVEVFYYGDDGELKQKQWYVKNECTTKIKEGLIYLEEGYTKANPQIKPFSPYAFTKDEKEYISFISLHTEAKTGINDYTIQNNTLIPFEEILKEIELLIDPKTTTFIYTSEGPKPYERALLNENEGLENNDLYQLLLRKKPRHQQIILKPKKKVNTTAATKENRKSKKVLTEEQVLETKLKRQEERFRKYSARVSELTDNGINVVSFTGSKEAANFQCSKCGIVWSQRSDHFLRRPYCRNCNMNKS
;
A
#
# COMPACT_ATOMS: atom_id res chain seq x y z
N MET A 1 31.99 -12.01 0.21
CA MET A 1 31.35 -13.35 0.33
C MET A 1 31.12 -13.73 1.80
N GLU A 2 32.12 -13.64 2.67
CA GLU A 2 31.99 -13.94 4.11
C GLU A 2 30.86 -13.15 4.78
N LYS A 3 30.82 -11.81 4.59
CA LYS A 3 29.78 -10.97 5.19
C LYS A 3 28.35 -11.31 4.72
N PHE A 4 28.20 -11.67 3.44
CA PHE A 4 26.92 -12.11 2.88
C PHE A 4 26.42 -13.38 3.57
N LEU A 5 27.31 -14.37 3.76
CA LEU A 5 26.96 -15.62 4.44
C LEU A 5 26.64 -15.39 5.92
N GLU A 6 27.40 -14.52 6.60
CA GLU A 6 27.12 -14.12 7.99
C GLU A 6 25.70 -13.52 8.13
N VAL A 7 25.36 -12.55 7.28
CA VAL A 7 24.04 -11.91 7.27
C VAL A 7 22.94 -12.94 6.95
N ARG A 8 23.15 -13.78 5.94
CA ARG A 8 22.21 -14.84 5.55
C ARG A 8 21.92 -15.77 6.73
N ASN A 9 22.95 -16.25 7.40
CA ASN A 9 22.83 -17.16 8.55
C ASN A 9 22.11 -16.48 9.71
N THR A 10 22.42 -15.20 9.96
CA THR A 10 21.76 -14.41 11.01
C THR A 10 20.27 -14.24 10.73
N ILE A 11 19.89 -13.90 9.50
CA ILE A 11 18.49 -13.76 9.10
C ILE A 11 17.77 -15.10 9.19
N GLN A 12 18.40 -16.18 8.72
CA GLN A 12 17.85 -17.53 8.84
C GLN A 12 17.59 -17.91 10.30
N SER A 13 18.54 -17.64 11.19
CA SER A 13 18.37 -17.85 12.63
C SER A 13 17.17 -17.06 13.18
N ILE A 14 17.05 -15.78 12.83
CA ILE A 14 15.92 -14.93 13.27
C ILE A 14 14.59 -15.50 12.78
N VAL A 15 14.50 -15.88 11.50
CA VAL A 15 13.27 -16.43 10.92
C VAL A 15 12.90 -17.76 11.57
N SER A 16 13.88 -18.64 11.81
CA SER A 16 13.66 -19.93 12.46
C SER A 16 13.30 -19.81 13.95
N SER A 17 13.80 -18.79 14.65
CA SER A 17 13.52 -18.57 16.07
C SER A 17 12.32 -17.64 16.34
N SER A 18 11.80 -16.95 15.32
CA SER A 18 10.76 -15.93 15.52
C SER A 18 9.40 -16.54 15.81
N SER A 19 8.76 -16.06 16.88
CA SER A 19 7.37 -16.39 17.25
C SER A 19 6.36 -15.34 16.79
N ILE A 20 6.79 -14.24 16.15
CA ILE A 20 5.95 -13.05 15.90
C ILE A 20 5.85 -12.75 14.39
N PHE A 21 5.18 -13.64 13.67
CA PHE A 21 4.73 -13.35 12.31
C PHE A 21 3.50 -12.45 12.33
N VAL A 22 3.44 -11.55 11.36
CA VAL A 22 2.28 -10.71 11.08
C VAL A 22 1.50 -11.37 9.96
N THR A 23 0.22 -11.62 10.20
CA THR A 23 -0.70 -12.25 9.24
C THR A 23 -1.97 -11.41 9.14
N PRO A 24 -2.89 -11.70 8.20
CA PRO A 24 -4.18 -10.99 8.14
C PRO A 24 -5.02 -11.18 9.41
N ASN A 25 -4.75 -12.25 10.17
CA ASN A 25 -5.51 -12.63 11.36
C ASN A 25 -4.89 -12.10 12.68
N THR A 26 -3.67 -11.57 12.64
CA THR A 26 -3.05 -10.94 13.82
C THR A 26 -3.58 -9.51 14.04
N ASN A 27 -3.28 -8.93 15.21
CA ASN A 27 -3.70 -7.57 15.55
C ASN A 27 -2.56 -6.77 16.20
N TRP A 28 -1.42 -6.69 15.51
CA TRP A 28 -0.22 -6.00 15.97
C TRP A 28 -0.27 -4.49 15.70
N ASN A 29 -1.22 -3.80 16.33
CA ASN A 29 -1.40 -2.33 16.21
C ASN A 29 -0.39 -1.60 17.10
N ILE A 30 0.89 -1.90 16.94
CA ILE A 30 2.00 -1.37 17.73
C ILE A 30 3.07 -0.77 16.81
N PRO A 31 3.83 0.22 17.30
CA PRO A 31 5.01 0.73 16.62
C PRO A 31 6.17 -0.28 16.71
N GLY A 32 7.01 -0.32 15.67
CA GLY A 32 8.26 -1.08 15.69
C GLY A 32 8.90 -1.28 14.33
N ILE A 33 9.98 -2.07 14.33
CA ILE A 33 10.74 -2.50 13.17
C ILE A 33 10.29 -3.89 12.75
N TYR A 34 10.11 -4.06 11.44
CA TYR A 34 9.74 -5.33 10.83
C TYR A 34 10.70 -5.73 9.71
N MET A 35 10.68 -7.02 9.41
CA MET A 35 11.32 -7.59 8.23
C MET A 35 10.24 -8.20 7.34
N ILE A 36 10.22 -7.83 6.06
CA ILE A 36 9.60 -8.68 5.03
C ILE A 36 10.65 -9.71 4.64
N TYR A 37 10.25 -10.97 4.57
CA TYR A 37 11.09 -12.09 4.16
C TYR A 37 10.34 -12.95 3.17
N ILE A 38 10.98 -13.32 2.06
CA ILE A 38 10.41 -14.30 1.12
C ILE A 38 11.04 -15.64 1.41
N GLU A 39 10.21 -16.58 1.86
CA GLU A 39 10.65 -17.93 2.17
C GLU A 39 10.93 -18.71 0.87
N SER A 40 12.20 -18.76 0.50
CA SER A 40 12.72 -19.50 -0.65
C SER A 40 14.14 -19.99 -0.37
N PRO A 41 14.65 -20.95 -1.16
CA PRO A 41 16.08 -21.21 -1.20
C PRO A 41 16.83 -19.91 -1.49
N TYR A 42 17.80 -19.56 -0.65
CA TYR A 42 18.65 -18.40 -0.88
C TYR A 42 19.41 -18.55 -2.19
N GLN A 43 19.44 -17.48 -2.97
CA GLN A 43 20.30 -17.40 -4.15
C GLN A 43 21.72 -17.02 -3.71
N GLU A 44 22.72 -17.35 -4.51
CA GLU A 44 24.13 -17.06 -4.19
C GLU A 44 24.42 -15.57 -3.95
N LYS A 45 23.60 -14.70 -4.54
CA LYS A 45 23.84 -13.26 -4.57
C LYS A 45 22.74 -12.44 -3.90
N ILE A 46 21.57 -13.01 -3.58
CA ILE A 46 20.43 -12.26 -3.05
C ILE A 46 19.88 -12.96 -1.80
N ILE A 47 19.71 -12.18 -0.73
CA ILE A 47 18.98 -12.56 0.47
C ILE A 47 17.59 -11.88 0.37
N PRO A 48 16.49 -12.63 0.25
CA PRO A 48 15.20 -12.02 -0.07
C PRO A 48 14.51 -11.43 1.16
N PHE A 49 15.01 -10.29 1.62
CA PHE A 49 14.47 -9.57 2.75
C PHE A 49 14.41 -8.05 2.53
N TYR A 50 13.54 -7.39 3.30
CA TYR A 50 13.44 -5.95 3.40
C TYR A 50 13.24 -5.55 4.85
N ILE A 51 13.94 -4.51 5.30
CA ILE A 51 13.77 -3.91 6.62
C ILE A 51 12.93 -2.66 6.50
N GLY A 52 11.96 -2.50 7.40
CA GLY A 52 11.21 -1.26 7.49
C GLY A 52 10.66 -0.97 8.88
N GLN A 53 10.18 0.25 9.07
CA GLN A 53 9.52 0.70 10.30
C GLN A 53 8.03 1.03 10.11
N SER A 54 7.27 0.99 11.20
CA SER A 54 5.89 1.51 11.22
C SER A 54 5.47 1.98 12.61
N LYS A 55 4.55 2.95 12.66
CA LYS A 55 3.79 3.28 13.88
C LYS A 55 2.68 2.26 14.19
N ASP A 56 2.30 1.50 13.17
CA ASP A 56 1.29 0.46 13.21
C ASP A 56 1.72 -0.67 12.26
N ILE A 57 2.31 -1.72 12.83
CA ILE A 57 2.86 -2.84 12.07
C ILE A 57 1.76 -3.59 11.31
N GLN A 58 0.60 -3.83 11.92
CA GLN A 58 -0.50 -4.55 11.27
C GLN A 58 -1.00 -3.81 10.02
N LYS A 59 -1.20 -2.49 10.14
CA LYS A 59 -1.60 -1.65 8.99
C LYS A 59 -0.53 -1.63 7.90
N ARG A 60 0.75 -1.62 8.28
CA ARG A 60 1.86 -1.65 7.32
C ARG A 60 1.96 -2.99 6.59
N TYR A 61 1.71 -4.10 7.27
CA TYR A 61 1.59 -5.41 6.64
C TYR A 61 0.49 -5.42 5.58
N SER A 62 -0.73 -4.99 5.93
CA SER A 62 -1.84 -4.91 4.97
C SER A 62 -1.47 -4.06 3.75
N LYS A 63 -0.77 -2.94 3.95
CA LYS A 63 -0.36 -2.07 2.85
C LYS A 63 0.68 -2.72 1.92
N HIS A 64 1.68 -3.43 2.47
CA HIS A 64 2.66 -4.14 1.65
C HIS A 64 2.02 -5.28 0.86
N LEU A 65 1.13 -6.02 1.50
CA LEU A 65 0.36 -7.08 0.87
C LEU A 65 -0.49 -6.53 -0.29
N GLU A 66 -1.26 -5.47 -0.05
CA GLU A 66 -2.04 -4.77 -1.09
C GLU A 66 -1.16 -4.30 -2.25
N ASN A 67 0.04 -3.75 -1.99
CA ASN A 67 0.92 -3.30 -3.06
C ASN A 67 1.44 -4.47 -3.94
N ILE A 68 1.79 -5.61 -3.33
CA ILE A 68 2.19 -6.81 -4.09
C ILE A 68 1.03 -7.34 -4.93
N LEU A 69 -0.18 -7.40 -4.34
CA LEU A 69 -1.38 -7.82 -5.05
C LEU A 69 -1.71 -6.87 -6.21
N GLY A 70 -1.57 -5.56 -6.00
CA GLY A 70 -1.77 -4.55 -7.02
C GLY A 70 -0.83 -4.75 -8.22
N LEU A 71 0.47 -4.96 -7.96
CA LEU A 71 1.42 -5.29 -9.02
C LEU A 71 1.09 -6.60 -9.74
N ASN A 72 0.69 -7.61 -8.97
CA ASN A 72 0.38 -8.92 -9.52
C ASN A 72 -0.75 -8.87 -10.56
N ARG A 73 -1.74 -7.98 -10.38
CA ARG A 73 -2.88 -7.85 -11.31
C ARG A 73 -2.54 -7.16 -12.63
N ILE A 74 -1.45 -6.39 -12.70
CA ILE A 74 -1.08 -5.64 -13.90
C ILE A 74 -0.45 -6.60 -14.92
N HIS A 75 -0.96 -6.57 -16.15
CA HIS A 75 -0.41 -7.37 -17.25
C HIS A 75 1.09 -7.06 -17.45
N PRO A 76 1.97 -8.07 -17.72
CA PRO A 76 3.42 -7.85 -17.81
C PRO A 76 3.83 -6.73 -18.80
N ASP A 77 3.14 -6.60 -19.93
CA ASP A 77 3.44 -5.55 -20.91
C ASP A 77 3.03 -4.16 -20.40
N SER A 78 1.85 -4.04 -19.79
CA SER A 78 1.42 -2.80 -19.14
C SER A 78 2.37 -2.43 -18.00
N TYR A 79 2.85 -3.42 -17.24
CA TYR A 79 3.79 -3.19 -16.15
C TYR A 79 5.12 -2.63 -16.67
N LYS A 80 5.66 -3.18 -17.78
CA LYS A 80 6.88 -2.65 -18.42
C LYS A 80 6.70 -1.19 -18.86
N LYS A 81 5.57 -0.88 -19.49
CA LYS A 81 5.24 0.47 -19.98
C LYS A 81 5.31 1.55 -18.90
N LEU A 82 4.89 1.21 -17.68
CA LEU A 82 4.94 2.11 -16.51
C LEU A 82 6.37 2.55 -16.14
N PHE A 83 7.41 1.87 -16.61
CA PHE A 83 8.80 2.28 -16.39
C PHE A 83 9.43 2.99 -17.59
N ILE A 84 9.06 2.62 -18.82
CA ILE A 84 9.82 2.97 -20.02
C ILE A 84 9.15 4.01 -20.93
N GLU A 85 7.84 4.23 -20.83
CA GLU A 85 7.14 5.13 -21.77
C GLU A 85 7.27 6.61 -21.41
N ASN A 86 7.61 6.93 -20.16
CA ASN A 86 7.77 8.31 -19.69
C ASN A 86 9.25 8.61 -19.39
N GLU A 87 9.62 9.90 -19.38
CA GLU A 87 11.00 10.34 -19.06
C GLU A 87 11.49 9.89 -17.66
N SER A 88 10.55 9.54 -16.79
CA SER A 88 10.76 8.96 -15.45
C SER A 88 9.77 7.82 -15.20
N SER A 89 10.19 6.78 -14.47
CA SER A 89 9.28 5.71 -14.04
C SER A 89 8.07 6.26 -13.28
N TYR A 90 6.89 5.69 -13.57
CA TYR A 90 5.64 5.97 -12.88
C TYR A 90 5.74 5.76 -11.36
N TYR A 91 6.54 4.79 -10.92
CA TYR A 91 6.67 4.42 -9.51
C TYR A 91 7.59 5.34 -8.69
N ARG A 92 8.27 6.31 -9.32
CA ARG A 92 8.98 7.44 -8.70
C ARG A 92 9.77 7.14 -7.40
N GLY A 93 10.43 5.99 -7.31
CA GLY A 93 11.18 5.62 -6.10
C GLY A 93 10.65 4.42 -5.34
N ALA A 94 9.42 3.95 -5.59
CA ALA A 94 8.82 2.84 -4.88
C ALA A 94 9.32 1.44 -5.33
N PHE A 95 10.63 1.28 -5.54
CA PHE A 95 11.20 0.08 -6.16
C PHE A 95 11.34 -1.11 -5.24
N SER A 96 11.34 -0.91 -3.93
CA SER A 96 11.49 -2.01 -2.96
C SER A 96 10.41 -3.09 -3.19
N ILE A 97 9.17 -2.69 -3.48
CA ILE A 97 8.08 -3.64 -3.75
C ILE A 97 8.19 -4.26 -5.15
N CYS A 98 8.70 -3.54 -6.15
CA CYS A 98 8.97 -4.07 -7.48
C CYS A 98 10.02 -5.18 -7.43
N LYS A 99 11.09 -4.98 -6.63
CA LYS A 99 12.13 -5.99 -6.40
C LYS A 99 11.56 -7.26 -5.75
N VAL A 100 10.72 -7.10 -4.71
CA VAL A 100 10.02 -8.22 -4.07
C VAL A 100 9.16 -8.97 -5.10
N HIS A 101 8.34 -8.24 -5.85
CA HIS A 101 7.47 -8.81 -6.88
C HIS A 101 8.27 -9.56 -7.96
N LYS A 102 9.32 -8.95 -8.51
CA LYS A 102 10.24 -9.61 -9.46
C LYS A 102 10.82 -10.90 -8.87
N TYR A 103 11.37 -10.83 -7.66
CA TYR A 103 11.99 -11.99 -7.03
C TYR A 103 10.99 -13.14 -6.89
N MET A 104 9.77 -12.86 -6.45
CA MET A 104 8.72 -13.87 -6.32
C MET A 104 8.32 -14.47 -7.67
N VAL A 105 8.12 -13.63 -8.70
CA VAL A 105 7.73 -14.09 -10.04
C VAL A 105 8.83 -14.91 -10.70
N ASP A 106 10.06 -14.40 -10.76
CA ASP A 106 11.19 -15.07 -11.44
C ASP A 106 11.50 -16.43 -10.80
N ASN A 107 11.24 -16.59 -9.49
CA ASN A 107 11.40 -17.85 -8.77
C ASN A 107 10.11 -18.69 -8.66
N ARG A 108 9.01 -18.28 -9.32
CA ARG A 108 7.70 -18.97 -9.33
C ARG A 108 7.14 -19.24 -7.93
N LEU A 109 7.29 -18.29 -7.01
CA LEU A 109 6.88 -18.41 -5.61
C LEU A 109 5.43 -17.98 -5.39
N PRO A 110 4.62 -18.74 -4.63
CA PRO A 110 3.26 -18.33 -4.28
C PRO A 110 3.27 -17.25 -3.17
N LEU A 111 2.15 -16.52 -3.03
CA LEU A 111 2.01 -15.47 -2.01
C LEU A 111 2.20 -15.98 -0.57
N SER A 112 1.94 -17.26 -0.30
CA SER A 112 2.15 -17.86 1.03
C SER A 112 3.62 -17.81 1.49
N LYS A 113 4.57 -17.61 0.58
CA LYS A 113 6.00 -17.40 0.87
C LYS A 113 6.34 -15.96 1.26
N PHE A 114 5.46 -15.00 1.01
CA PHE A 114 5.60 -13.64 1.52
C PHE A 114 5.32 -13.63 3.03
N LYS A 115 6.34 -13.39 3.84
CA LYS A 115 6.24 -13.28 5.30
C LYS A 115 6.61 -11.88 5.75
N MET A 116 5.98 -11.44 6.84
CA MET A 116 6.42 -10.27 7.59
C MET A 116 6.54 -10.66 9.05
N LEU A 117 7.65 -10.33 9.68
CA LEU A 117 7.89 -10.58 11.10
C LEU A 117 8.27 -9.29 11.82
N ILE A 118 7.94 -9.21 13.10
CA ILE A 118 8.36 -8.11 13.97
C ILE A 118 9.77 -8.41 14.46
N ILE A 119 10.72 -7.53 14.15
CA ILE A 119 12.09 -7.64 14.65
C ILE A 119 12.16 -7.04 16.06
N GLU A 120 11.57 -5.87 16.24
CA GLU A 120 11.64 -5.12 17.49
C GLU A 120 10.44 -4.18 17.63
N PRO A 121 9.56 -4.39 18.61
CA PRO A 121 8.66 -3.35 19.08
C PRO A 121 9.46 -2.20 19.69
N CYS A 122 9.23 -0.97 19.26
CA CYS A 122 9.92 0.19 19.83
C CYS A 122 9.07 1.46 19.76
N ASP A 123 9.40 2.44 20.61
CA ASP A 123 8.70 3.71 20.67
C ASP A 123 8.78 4.47 19.35
N THR A 124 7.75 5.24 19.03
CA THR A 124 7.66 6.00 17.77
C THR A 124 8.86 6.94 17.55
N GLN A 125 9.44 7.47 18.62
CA GLN A 125 10.60 8.36 18.58
C GLN A 125 11.89 7.64 18.17
N LYS A 126 11.99 6.33 18.44
CA LYS A 126 13.17 5.52 18.16
C LYS A 126 13.12 4.83 16.80
N LEU A 127 12.00 4.92 16.07
CA LEU A 127 11.80 4.16 14.85
C LEU A 127 12.93 4.41 13.83
N ILE A 128 13.29 5.67 13.58
CA ILE A 128 14.30 6.04 12.58
C ILE A 128 15.68 5.46 12.94
N ASP A 129 16.10 5.63 14.19
CA ASP A 129 17.40 5.13 14.67
C ASP A 129 17.46 3.61 14.65
N ARG A 130 16.37 2.94 15.06
CA ARG A 130 16.29 1.47 15.06
C ARG A 130 16.20 0.90 13.65
N GLU A 131 15.47 1.52 12.74
CA GLU A 131 15.44 1.14 11.33
C GLU A 131 16.85 1.22 10.73
N SER A 132 17.54 2.34 10.94
CA SER A 132 18.92 2.55 10.48
C SER A 132 19.88 1.52 11.05
N TYR A 133 19.76 1.20 12.34
CA TYR A 133 20.54 0.14 12.98
C TYR A 133 20.36 -1.22 12.28
N TYR A 134 19.13 -1.66 12.01
CA TYR A 134 18.89 -2.97 11.38
C TYR A 134 19.26 -2.97 9.90
N ILE A 135 19.04 -1.87 9.18
CA ILE A 135 19.47 -1.72 7.79
C ILE A 135 20.99 -1.89 7.71
N ASN A 136 21.75 -1.22 8.58
CA ASN A 136 23.21 -1.30 8.62
C ASN A 136 23.70 -2.67 9.08
N LYS A 137 23.10 -3.22 10.15
CA LYS A 137 23.44 -4.55 10.66
C LYS A 137 23.31 -5.64 9.60
N PHE A 138 22.28 -5.56 8.75
CA PHE A 138 22.00 -6.56 7.74
C PHE A 138 22.46 -6.19 6.34
N TYR A 139 23.12 -5.03 6.14
CA TYR A 139 23.54 -4.57 4.82
C TYR A 139 22.36 -4.60 3.82
N ALA A 140 21.17 -4.22 4.30
CA ALA A 140 19.90 -4.43 3.59
C ALA A 140 19.86 -3.81 2.17
N PRO A 141 20.48 -2.65 1.88
CA PRO A 141 20.50 -2.09 0.53
C PRO A 141 21.36 -2.90 -0.46
N TYR A 142 22.28 -3.71 0.05
CA TYR A 142 23.26 -4.45 -0.75
C TYR A 142 22.86 -5.90 -0.96
N PHE A 143 22.33 -6.54 0.08
CA PHE A 143 21.99 -7.96 0.04
C PHE A 143 20.50 -8.23 -0.12
N GLY A 144 19.63 -7.25 0.19
CA GLY A 144 18.18 -7.37 0.17
C GLY A 144 17.49 -6.39 -0.78
N PHE A 145 16.23 -6.08 -0.48
CA PHE A 145 15.37 -5.25 -1.34
C PHE A 145 15.40 -3.75 -1.02
N ASN A 146 16.01 -3.33 0.10
CA ASN A 146 16.09 -1.92 0.48
C ASN A 146 16.81 -1.09 -0.60
N GLN A 147 16.56 0.21 -0.59
CA GLN A 147 17.31 1.20 -1.39
C GLN A 147 18.47 1.75 -0.57
N LEU A 148 19.41 2.44 -1.22
CA LEU A 148 20.52 3.12 -0.55
C LEU A 148 19.99 4.12 0.49
N ASN A 149 20.66 4.18 1.63
CA ASN A 149 20.29 5.05 2.73
C ASN A 149 20.49 6.51 2.34
N SER A 150 21.57 6.82 1.61
CA SER A 150 21.83 8.17 1.10
C SER A 150 20.71 8.67 0.19
N LEU A 151 20.04 7.80 -0.57
CA LEU A 151 18.89 8.18 -1.39
C LEU A 151 17.67 8.51 -0.53
N ILE A 152 17.31 7.60 0.38
CA ILE A 152 16.12 7.75 1.23
C ILE A 152 16.28 9.02 2.07
N TYR A 153 17.44 9.16 2.72
CA TYR A 153 17.77 10.31 3.55
C TYR A 153 17.92 11.58 2.72
N GLY A 154 18.61 11.51 1.58
CA GLY A 154 18.78 12.64 0.66
C GLY A 154 17.45 13.19 0.17
N ASN A 155 16.47 12.35 -0.15
CA ASN A 155 15.14 12.84 -0.54
C ASN A 155 14.45 13.60 0.60
N ILE A 156 14.59 13.17 1.86
CA ILE A 156 14.07 13.89 3.02
C ILE A 156 14.81 15.22 3.17
N PHE A 157 16.14 15.18 3.16
CA PHE A 157 16.99 16.36 3.26
C PHE A 157 16.68 17.41 2.17
N PHE A 158 16.56 16.98 0.90
CA PHE A 158 16.28 17.88 -0.22
C PHE A 158 14.82 18.35 -0.31
N SER A 159 13.90 17.77 0.48
CA SER A 159 12.50 18.22 0.54
C SER A 159 12.20 19.08 1.77
N ASP A 160 13.11 19.14 2.74
CA ASP A 160 13.03 20.06 3.87
C ASP A 160 13.36 21.50 3.42
N LEU A 161 12.52 22.45 3.84
CA LEU A 161 12.73 23.87 3.56
C LEU A 161 13.79 24.50 4.48
N ASN A 162 14.07 23.89 5.63
CA ASN A 162 15.06 24.34 6.62
C ASN A 162 15.83 23.15 7.23
N PRO A 163 16.64 22.42 6.43
CA PRO A 163 17.39 21.27 6.92
C PRO A 163 18.37 21.67 8.02
N GLN A 164 18.44 20.88 9.09
CA GLN A 164 19.40 21.11 10.17
C GLN A 164 20.83 20.73 9.73
N PRO A 165 21.89 21.42 10.20
CA PRO A 165 23.27 21.12 9.83
C PRO A 165 23.68 19.66 10.05
N GLU A 166 23.22 19.05 11.15
CA GLU A 166 23.54 17.66 11.50
C GLU A 166 23.00 16.66 10.48
N MET A 167 21.94 17.02 9.75
CA MET A 167 21.40 16.19 8.68
C MET A 167 22.36 16.10 7.50
N LEU A 168 23.10 17.17 7.22
CA LEU A 168 24.06 17.19 6.14
C LEU A 168 25.28 16.33 6.47
N ASP A 169 25.80 16.46 7.69
CA ASP A 169 26.91 15.63 8.17
C ASP A 169 26.54 14.15 8.08
N HIS A 170 25.32 13.81 8.51
CA HIS A 170 24.81 12.44 8.40
C HIS A 170 24.67 11.97 6.94
N LEU A 171 24.21 12.83 6.03
CA LEU A 171 24.14 12.48 4.61
C LEU A 171 25.53 12.22 4.01
N ILE A 172 26.53 13.04 4.38
CA ILE A 172 27.93 12.86 3.96
C ILE A 172 28.47 11.54 4.50
N ASP A 173 28.21 11.20 5.76
CA ASP A 173 28.62 9.92 6.35
C ASP A 173 28.01 8.73 5.63
N LEU A 174 26.71 8.79 5.31
CA LEU A 174 26.03 7.76 4.52
C LEU A 174 26.66 7.61 3.14
N LEU A 175 26.96 8.72 2.45
CA LEU A 175 27.61 8.69 1.14
C LEU A 175 29.00 8.04 1.22
N ASN A 176 29.83 8.43 2.19
CA ASN A 176 31.18 7.88 2.37
C ASN A 176 31.15 6.38 2.70
N GLN A 177 30.19 5.95 3.54
CA GLN A 177 29.99 4.54 3.84
C GLN A 177 29.60 3.76 2.57
N GLU A 178 28.64 4.28 1.79
CA GLU A 178 28.19 3.67 0.55
C GLU A 178 29.29 3.60 -0.51
N MET A 179 30.16 4.62 -0.62
CA MET A 179 31.34 4.62 -1.50
C MET A 179 32.25 3.42 -1.25
N THR A 180 32.42 3.07 0.02
CA THR A 180 33.31 1.97 0.42
C THR A 180 32.67 0.61 0.08
N LEU A 181 31.37 0.47 0.30
CA LEU A 181 30.68 -0.82 0.21
C LEU A 181 30.16 -1.16 -1.19
N ILE A 182 29.81 -0.17 -2.00
CA ILE A 182 29.24 -0.39 -3.35
C ILE A 182 30.18 -1.19 -4.26
N PRO A 183 31.49 -0.88 -4.37
CA PRO A 183 32.40 -1.65 -5.22
C PRO A 183 32.50 -3.12 -4.78
N GLU A 184 32.50 -3.38 -3.48
CA GLU A 184 32.59 -4.74 -2.92
C GLU A 184 31.32 -5.56 -3.21
N TYR A 185 30.15 -4.93 -3.15
CA TYR A 185 28.85 -5.60 -3.24
C TYR A 185 28.08 -5.36 -4.53
N LEU A 186 28.72 -4.79 -5.56
CA LEU A 186 28.08 -4.43 -6.83
C LEU A 186 27.28 -5.60 -7.46
N ASN A 187 27.83 -6.82 -7.33
CA ASN A 187 27.24 -8.05 -7.89
C ASN A 187 26.28 -8.77 -6.94
N TYR A 188 25.96 -8.20 -5.78
CA TYR A 188 25.03 -8.75 -4.79
C TYR A 188 23.73 -7.94 -4.74
N GLY A 189 22.66 -8.63 -4.34
CA GLY A 189 21.31 -8.10 -4.17
C GLY A 189 20.86 -7.31 -5.38
N TYR A 190 20.45 -6.07 -5.11
CA TYR A 190 20.08 -5.09 -6.12
C TYR A 190 21.05 -3.90 -6.09
N THR A 191 22.31 -4.12 -5.71
CA THR A 191 23.32 -3.04 -5.55
C THR A 191 23.56 -2.30 -6.84
N HIS A 192 23.71 -3.02 -7.97
CA HIS A 192 23.87 -2.40 -9.29
C HIS A 192 22.68 -1.52 -9.67
N PHE A 193 21.46 -2.03 -9.58
CA PHE A 193 20.24 -1.22 -9.77
C PHE A 193 20.20 -0.01 -8.83
N ASN A 194 20.48 -0.24 -7.54
CA ASN A 194 20.46 0.79 -6.51
C ASN A 194 21.44 1.92 -6.83
N LEU A 195 22.69 1.61 -7.18
CA LEU A 195 23.68 2.61 -7.62
C LEU A 195 23.18 3.39 -8.84
N ASN A 196 22.75 2.68 -9.89
CA ASN A 196 22.46 3.27 -11.18
C ASN A 196 21.16 4.08 -11.24
N TYR A 197 20.17 3.70 -10.43
CA TYR A 197 18.91 4.41 -10.32
C TYR A 197 18.94 5.50 -9.23
N SER A 198 19.56 5.21 -8.09
CA SER A 198 19.38 6.00 -6.86
C SER A 198 20.40 7.12 -6.70
N PHE A 199 21.54 7.06 -7.39
CA PHE A 199 22.58 8.04 -7.15
C PHE A 199 22.31 9.35 -7.90
N ARG A 200 22.03 10.42 -7.14
CA ARG A 200 22.06 11.78 -7.68
C ARG A 200 23.51 12.18 -7.91
N THR A 201 23.90 12.34 -9.16
CA THR A 201 25.27 12.76 -9.54
C THR A 201 25.53 14.25 -9.27
N SER A 202 24.51 15.02 -8.85
CA SER A 202 24.61 16.46 -8.60
C SER A 202 23.56 16.96 -7.60
N ILE A 203 23.89 18.05 -6.90
CA ILE A 203 22.98 18.82 -6.06
C ILE A 203 22.10 19.70 -6.98
N PRO A 204 20.78 19.80 -6.76
CA PRO A 204 19.93 20.75 -7.48
C PRO A 204 20.43 22.20 -7.32
N GLU A 205 20.52 22.96 -8.41
CA GLU A 205 21.00 24.35 -8.39
C GLU A 205 20.17 25.26 -7.45
N SER A 206 18.87 24.96 -7.31
CA SER A 206 17.95 25.64 -6.39
C SER A 206 18.28 25.49 -4.90
N PHE A 207 19.17 24.56 -4.55
CA PHE A 207 19.63 24.33 -3.17
C PHE A 207 20.79 25.25 -2.79
N GLY A 208 21.65 25.62 -3.75
CA GLY A 208 22.79 26.52 -3.52
C GLY A 208 22.39 27.94 -3.11
N THR A 209 21.14 28.32 -3.35
CA THR A 209 20.60 29.66 -3.05
C THR A 209 19.81 29.74 -1.74
N LYS A 210 19.41 28.61 -1.13
CA LYS A 210 18.32 28.60 -0.13
C LYS A 210 18.69 28.45 1.35
N LEU A 211 19.79 27.82 1.74
CA LEU A 211 20.43 27.91 3.07
C LEU A 211 21.43 26.75 3.17
N MET A 212 22.70 27.06 3.42
CA MET A 212 23.75 26.23 4.05
C MET A 212 25.01 27.12 4.03
N ARG A 213 25.89 27.03 5.05
CA ARG A 213 27.20 27.71 5.01
C ARG A 213 27.92 27.28 3.72
N ARG A 214 28.56 28.21 3.00
CA ARG A 214 29.31 27.91 1.75
C ARG A 214 30.20 26.67 1.88
N ASN A 215 30.82 26.47 3.04
CA ASN A 215 31.73 25.35 3.33
C ASN A 215 31.04 23.97 3.28
N SER A 216 29.83 23.83 3.82
CA SER A 216 29.16 22.53 3.90
C SER A 216 28.61 22.09 2.53
N VAL A 217 28.20 23.04 1.69
CA VAL A 217 27.89 22.78 0.27
C VAL A 217 29.14 22.37 -0.51
N ILE A 218 30.30 22.96 -0.19
CA ILE A 218 31.58 22.55 -0.78
C ILE A 218 31.92 21.11 -0.38
N GLU A 219 31.74 20.73 0.88
CA GLU A 219 32.00 19.37 1.37
C GLU A 219 31.09 18.32 0.73
N LEU A 220 29.78 18.58 0.64
CA LEU A 220 28.87 17.69 -0.07
C LEU A 220 29.24 17.57 -1.56
N ASN A 221 29.58 18.68 -2.22
CA ASN A 221 30.05 18.64 -3.61
C ASN A 221 31.34 17.84 -3.76
N ARG A 222 32.28 17.93 -2.81
CA ARG A 222 33.50 17.11 -2.80
C ARG A 222 33.16 15.63 -2.65
N ALA A 223 32.34 15.26 -1.66
CA ALA A 223 31.92 13.88 -1.44
C ALA A 223 31.23 13.30 -2.68
N LEU A 224 30.31 14.04 -3.31
CA LEU A 224 29.68 13.63 -4.57
C LEU A 224 30.68 13.53 -5.72
N THR A 225 31.66 14.43 -5.79
CA THR A 225 32.71 14.39 -6.84
C THR A 225 33.63 13.19 -6.66
N ASP A 226 34.02 12.87 -5.43
CA ASP A 226 34.87 11.73 -5.11
C ASP A 226 34.12 10.43 -5.36
N PHE A 227 32.84 10.35 -4.97
CA PHE A 227 31.95 9.26 -5.35
C PHE A 227 31.91 9.10 -6.87
N ASN A 228 31.67 10.21 -7.58
CA ASN A 228 31.57 10.21 -9.04
C ASN A 228 32.86 9.69 -9.70
N LYS A 229 34.02 10.02 -9.12
CA LYS A 229 35.33 9.56 -9.57
C LYS A 229 35.56 8.08 -9.29
N GLN A 230 35.16 7.56 -8.14
CA GLN A 230 35.30 6.14 -7.81
C GLN A 230 34.37 5.25 -8.64
N CYS A 231 33.14 5.71 -8.88
CA CYS A 231 32.20 5.01 -9.75
C CYS A 231 32.42 5.27 -11.24
N LYS A 232 33.47 6.04 -11.61
CA LYS A 232 33.73 6.44 -12.99
C LYS A 232 33.86 5.24 -13.92
N ASP A 233 34.56 4.19 -13.52
CA ASP A 233 34.74 3.00 -14.37
C ASP A 233 33.43 2.21 -14.52
N ILE A 234 32.62 2.17 -13.46
CA ILE A 234 31.26 1.62 -13.51
C ILE A 234 30.41 2.43 -14.50
N TRP A 235 30.56 3.76 -14.53
CA TRP A 235 29.77 4.67 -15.35
C TRP A 235 30.26 4.84 -16.79
N GLN A 236 31.57 4.74 -17.03
CA GLN A 236 32.19 4.88 -18.35
C GLN A 236 31.80 3.75 -19.30
N ASN A 237 31.42 2.60 -18.75
CA ASN A 237 30.83 1.51 -19.53
C ASN A 237 29.42 1.83 -20.08
N PHE A 238 28.79 2.93 -19.64
CA PHE A 238 27.47 3.34 -20.10
C PHE A 238 27.54 4.52 -21.08
N GLU A 239 27.43 4.23 -22.38
CA GLU A 239 27.43 5.20 -23.49
C GLU A 239 26.48 6.39 -23.23
N TYR A 240 25.32 6.14 -22.60
CA TYR A 240 24.36 7.16 -22.18
C TYR A 240 24.99 8.23 -21.28
N ARG A 241 25.75 7.85 -20.25
CA ARG A 241 26.33 8.81 -19.29
C ARG A 241 27.45 9.64 -19.92
N ARG A 242 28.25 9.03 -20.79
CA ARG A 242 29.26 9.74 -21.59
C ARG A 242 28.61 10.84 -22.44
N LEU A 243 27.55 10.49 -23.15
CA LEU A 243 26.84 11.43 -24.01
C LEU A 243 26.10 12.52 -23.21
N MET A 244 25.54 12.18 -22.04
CA MET A 244 24.96 13.16 -21.13
C MET A 244 26.00 14.19 -20.66
N ALA A 245 27.23 13.76 -20.37
CA ALA A 245 28.31 14.66 -19.96
C ALA A 245 28.74 15.62 -21.09
N GLU A 246 28.67 15.17 -22.34
CA GLU A 246 28.87 16.01 -23.53
C GLU A 246 27.69 16.95 -23.77
N TYR A 247 26.46 16.48 -23.55
CA TYR A 247 25.21 17.21 -23.79
C TYR A 247 24.94 18.33 -22.77
N GLU A 248 25.22 18.10 -21.48
CA GLU A 248 24.82 19.01 -20.40
C GLU A 248 25.44 20.43 -20.50
N PRO A 249 26.73 20.63 -20.88
CA PRO A 249 27.30 21.95 -21.11
C PRO A 249 26.54 22.75 -22.16
N TYR A 250 26.22 22.13 -23.31
CA TYR A 250 25.45 22.79 -24.36
C TYR A 250 24.04 23.13 -23.88
N LYS A 251 23.36 22.19 -23.22
CA LYS A 251 22.03 22.42 -22.65
C LYS A 251 22.01 23.61 -21.68
N LYS A 252 23.01 23.73 -20.79
CA LYS A 252 23.14 24.87 -19.86
C LYS A 252 23.32 26.18 -20.62
N GLU A 253 24.22 26.19 -21.61
CA GLU A 253 24.48 27.38 -22.41
C GLU A 253 23.26 27.79 -23.25
N TYR A 254 22.56 26.83 -23.85
CA TYR A 254 21.31 27.08 -24.55
C TYR A 254 20.24 27.67 -23.63
N SER A 255 20.05 27.13 -22.42
CA SER A 255 19.12 27.69 -21.45
C SER A 255 19.51 29.12 -21.05
N ARG A 256 20.80 29.39 -20.83
CA ARG A 256 21.32 30.73 -20.52
C ARG A 256 21.04 31.72 -21.65
N LEU A 257 21.41 31.38 -22.88
CA LEU A 257 21.16 32.19 -24.07
C LEU A 257 19.65 32.38 -24.32
N GLN A 258 18.84 31.34 -24.11
CA GLN A 258 17.39 31.42 -24.26
C GLN A 258 16.80 32.39 -23.24
N SER A 259 17.21 32.35 -21.96
CA SER A 259 16.76 33.32 -20.96
C SER A 259 17.17 34.75 -21.32
N LYS A 260 18.42 34.96 -21.75
CA LYS A 260 18.92 36.27 -22.18
C LYS A 260 18.15 36.79 -23.40
N PHE A 261 17.95 35.94 -24.40
CA PHE A 261 17.15 36.25 -25.59
C PHE A 261 15.70 36.60 -25.24
N MET A 262 15.03 35.83 -24.37
CA MET A 262 13.66 36.11 -23.95
C MET A 262 13.54 37.43 -23.18
N PHE A 263 14.56 37.81 -22.41
CA PHE A 263 14.63 39.10 -21.74
C PHE A 263 14.75 40.24 -22.76
N ASN A 264 15.71 40.16 -23.69
CA ASN A 264 15.91 41.18 -24.74
C ASN A 264 14.67 41.32 -25.63
N LEU A 265 14.04 40.20 -26.00
CA LEU A 265 12.80 40.19 -26.78
C LEU A 265 11.65 40.91 -26.05
N ARG A 266 11.58 40.78 -24.72
CA ARG A 266 10.58 41.48 -23.92
C ARG A 266 10.82 42.99 -23.92
N VAL A 267 12.06 43.42 -23.64
CA VAL A 267 12.45 44.84 -23.65
C VAL A 267 12.15 45.46 -25.02
N PHE A 268 12.59 44.80 -26.10
CA PHE A 268 12.32 45.24 -27.47
C PHE A 268 10.82 45.30 -27.79
N SER A 269 10.02 44.33 -27.29
CA SER A 269 8.57 44.36 -27.46
C SER A 269 7.91 45.52 -26.70
N GLU A 270 8.41 45.89 -25.52
CA GLU A 270 7.91 47.02 -24.73
C GLU A 270 8.24 48.35 -25.45
N GLU A 271 9.45 48.48 -26.02
CA GLU A 271 9.85 49.64 -26.82
C GLU A 271 9.00 49.80 -28.10
N ILE A 272 8.75 48.70 -28.83
CA ILE A 272 7.86 48.72 -29.99
C ILE A 272 6.46 49.17 -29.59
N ASN A 273 5.90 48.58 -28.53
CA ASN A 273 4.53 48.90 -28.10
C ASN A 273 4.40 50.37 -27.69
N ALA A 274 5.35 50.91 -26.92
CA ALA A 274 5.37 52.32 -26.54
C ALA A 274 5.45 53.25 -27.77
N PHE A 275 6.32 52.91 -28.74
CA PHE A 275 6.41 53.66 -30.00
C PHE A 275 5.11 53.66 -30.80
N MET A 276 4.42 52.51 -30.86
CA MET A 276 3.15 52.38 -31.58
C MET A 276 2.00 53.15 -30.91
N GLU A 277 1.97 53.20 -29.57
CA GLU A 277 1.00 53.99 -28.80
C GLU A 277 1.19 55.50 -29.03
N GLU A 278 2.44 55.97 -29.08
CA GLU A 278 2.78 57.36 -29.39
C GLU A 278 2.43 57.72 -30.85
N ASN A 279 2.54 56.77 -31.77
CA ASN A 279 2.38 56.97 -33.22
C ASN A 279 1.11 56.33 -33.76
N ARG A 280 -0.06 56.78 -33.25
CA ARG A 280 -1.44 56.33 -33.59
C ARG A 280 -1.81 56.21 -35.08
N ARG A 281 -0.95 56.61 -36.01
CA ARG A 281 -1.11 56.52 -37.47
C ARG A 281 -0.47 55.26 -38.08
N ILE A 282 0.27 54.48 -37.31
CA ILE A 282 0.94 53.25 -37.76
C ILE A 282 0.03 52.06 -37.42
N ILE A 283 -0.23 51.18 -38.39
CA ILE A 283 -1.06 49.98 -38.20
C ILE A 283 -0.40 49.10 -37.13
N PRO A 284 -1.11 48.64 -36.08
CA PRO A 284 -0.53 47.78 -35.04
C PRO A 284 -0.02 46.46 -35.63
N VAL A 285 1.29 46.38 -35.90
CA VAL A 285 1.96 45.12 -36.22
C VAL A 285 2.33 44.46 -34.90
N SER A 286 2.03 43.18 -34.73
CA SER A 286 2.45 42.48 -33.51
C SER A 286 3.98 42.52 -33.39
N ALA A 287 4.51 42.76 -32.19
CA ALA A 287 5.95 42.75 -31.92
C ALA A 287 6.63 41.45 -32.42
N ARG A 288 5.88 40.33 -32.44
CA ARG A 288 6.31 39.04 -32.95
C ARG A 288 6.51 39.01 -34.48
N ASN A 289 5.69 39.74 -35.22
CA ASN A 289 5.82 39.89 -36.68
C ASN A 289 6.99 40.84 -37.02
N CYS A 290 7.14 41.94 -36.28
CA CYS A 290 8.31 42.82 -36.42
C CYS A 290 9.62 42.06 -36.18
N PHE A 291 9.67 41.25 -35.11
CA PHE A 291 10.79 40.38 -34.82
C PHE A 291 11.07 39.37 -35.94
N SER A 292 10.04 38.65 -36.41
CA SER A 292 10.20 37.64 -37.47
C SER A 292 10.73 38.24 -38.78
N ASN A 293 10.27 39.43 -39.14
CA ASN A 293 10.75 40.14 -40.33
C ASN A 293 12.21 40.61 -40.16
N LEU A 294 12.58 41.20 -39.01
CA LEU A 294 13.95 41.63 -38.76
C LEU A 294 14.95 40.47 -38.69
N ALA A 295 14.55 39.34 -38.07
CA ALA A 295 15.38 38.13 -37.96
C ALA A 295 15.69 37.49 -39.32
N LEU A 296 14.75 37.57 -40.27
CA LEU A 296 14.91 37.05 -41.63
C LEU A 296 15.54 38.08 -42.60
N GLY A 297 15.98 39.24 -42.10
CA GLY A 297 16.54 40.31 -42.93
C GLY A 297 15.50 41.04 -43.80
N GLY A 298 14.21 40.85 -43.51
CA GLY A 298 13.08 41.49 -44.18
C GLY A 298 12.86 42.95 -43.76
N VAL A 299 11.97 43.61 -44.49
CA VAL A 299 11.63 45.03 -44.33
C VAL A 299 10.24 45.13 -43.70
N ILE A 300 10.07 45.98 -42.69
CA ILE A 300 8.75 46.26 -42.11
C ILE A 300 8.19 47.49 -42.82
N ASN A 301 7.49 47.27 -43.94
CA ASN A 301 7.05 48.33 -44.86
C ASN A 301 6.18 49.42 -44.22
N GLU A 302 5.56 49.15 -43.07
CA GLU A 302 4.68 50.08 -42.35
C GLU A 302 5.43 51.08 -41.45
N LEU A 303 6.76 50.93 -41.27
CA LEU A 303 7.58 51.80 -40.42
C LEU A 303 8.42 52.79 -41.24
N PRO A 304 8.69 54.01 -40.73
CA PRO A 304 9.66 54.93 -41.33
C PRO A 304 11.07 54.32 -41.45
N LEU A 305 11.77 54.59 -42.57
CA LEU A 305 13.07 53.98 -42.89
C LEU A 305 14.16 54.23 -41.83
N ASN A 306 14.17 55.41 -41.21
CA ASN A 306 15.08 55.76 -40.12
C ASN A 306 14.85 54.88 -38.87
N ILE A 307 13.59 54.54 -38.57
CA ILE A 307 13.22 53.67 -37.44
C ILE A 307 13.55 52.22 -37.77
N GLN A 308 13.27 51.78 -39.00
CA GLN A 308 13.69 50.47 -39.48
C GLN A 308 15.21 50.29 -39.36
N ASN A 309 16.01 51.28 -39.76
CA ASN A 309 17.46 51.22 -39.64
C ASN A 309 17.93 51.21 -38.19
N LYS A 310 17.32 52.02 -37.31
CA LYS A 310 17.60 52.02 -35.87
C LYS A 310 17.32 50.65 -35.25
N TRP A 311 16.13 50.10 -35.47
CA TRP A 311 15.75 48.79 -34.92
C TRP A 311 16.52 47.64 -35.56
N LYS A 312 16.92 47.75 -36.83
CA LYS A 312 17.80 46.77 -37.48
C LYS A 312 19.21 46.77 -36.88
N LEU A 313 19.78 47.94 -36.57
CA LEU A 313 21.06 48.05 -35.89
C LEU A 313 20.98 47.54 -34.45
N GLN A 314 19.97 47.98 -33.70
CA GLN A 314 19.70 47.49 -32.34
C GLN A 314 19.47 45.96 -32.34
N PHE A 315 18.76 45.44 -33.34
CA PHE A 315 18.58 44.00 -33.51
C PHE A 315 19.92 43.28 -33.76
N GLN A 316 20.77 43.83 -34.63
CA GLN A 316 22.07 43.24 -34.93
C GLN A 316 23.03 43.26 -33.74
N GLU A 317 22.94 44.25 -32.85
CA GLU A 317 23.75 44.38 -31.63
C GLU A 317 23.20 43.53 -30.47
N GLU A 318 21.89 43.59 -30.20
CA GLU A 318 21.25 42.96 -29.03
C GLU A 318 20.83 41.50 -29.25
N PHE A 319 20.69 41.04 -30.50
CA PHE A 319 20.27 39.68 -30.84
C PHE A 319 21.40 38.82 -31.45
N THR A 320 22.66 39.16 -31.18
CA THR A 320 23.80 38.23 -31.35
C THR A 320 23.56 36.92 -30.59
N ASP A 321 22.90 36.99 -29.43
CA ASP A 321 22.47 35.83 -28.65
C ASP A 321 21.50 34.91 -29.42
N TYR A 322 20.69 35.43 -30.34
CA TYR A 322 19.77 34.63 -31.16
C TYR A 322 20.54 33.77 -32.18
N ARG A 323 21.60 34.31 -32.81
CA ARG A 323 22.46 33.54 -33.70
C ARG A 323 23.24 32.47 -32.92
N GLN A 324 23.82 32.84 -31.78
CA GLN A 324 24.48 31.87 -30.90
C GLN A 324 23.50 30.77 -30.42
N LEU A 325 22.24 31.12 -30.20
CA LEU A 325 21.20 30.15 -29.85
C LEU A 325 20.90 29.20 -31.02
N GLN A 326 20.84 29.69 -32.26
CA GLN A 326 20.71 28.85 -33.46
C GLN A 326 21.92 27.91 -33.63
N ASP A 327 23.14 28.43 -33.51
CA ASP A 327 24.38 27.64 -33.62
C ASP A 327 24.41 26.50 -32.58
N ILE A 328 24.08 26.82 -31.33
CA ILE A 328 23.99 25.81 -30.27
C ILE A 328 22.82 24.86 -30.49
N GLN A 329 21.70 25.32 -31.06
CA GLN A 329 20.55 24.47 -31.36
C GLN A 329 20.89 23.41 -32.42
N GLU A 330 21.71 23.73 -33.42
CA GLU A 330 22.20 22.78 -34.42
C GLU A 330 23.07 21.68 -33.80
N ILE A 331 23.86 22.01 -32.77
CA ILE A 331 24.68 21.05 -32.03
C ILE A 331 23.83 20.22 -31.05
N ILE A 332 22.91 20.86 -30.32
CA ILE A 332 22.08 20.23 -29.28
C ILE A 332 21.08 19.26 -29.85
N ARG A 333 20.48 19.55 -31.01
CA ARG A 333 19.41 18.73 -31.58
C ARG A 333 19.82 17.27 -31.83
N PRO A 334 20.92 16.96 -32.56
CA PRO A 334 21.36 15.58 -32.76
C PRO A 334 21.80 14.91 -31.46
N LEU A 335 22.52 15.64 -30.59
CA LEU A 335 22.94 15.14 -29.27
C LEU A 335 21.72 14.77 -28.40
N ARG A 336 20.70 15.64 -28.35
CA ARG A 336 19.46 15.41 -27.61
C ARG A 336 18.74 14.16 -28.11
N SER A 337 18.59 14.00 -29.43
CA SER A 337 17.96 12.82 -30.01
C SER A 337 18.68 11.53 -29.61
N ARG A 338 20.01 11.52 -29.71
CA ARG A 338 20.84 10.38 -29.33
C ARG A 338 20.81 10.11 -27.81
N VAL A 339 20.80 11.16 -27.00
CA VAL A 339 20.62 11.10 -25.54
C VAL A 339 19.29 10.43 -25.19
N ILE A 340 18.19 10.81 -25.84
CA ILE A 340 16.86 10.24 -25.59
C ILE A 340 16.81 8.75 -25.95
N GLU A 341 17.41 8.38 -27.09
CA GLU A 341 17.52 6.99 -27.54
C GLU A 341 18.32 6.15 -26.54
N LEU A 342 19.54 6.59 -26.21
CA LEU A 342 20.41 5.89 -25.28
C LEU A 342 19.83 5.85 -23.86
N LYS A 343 19.16 6.92 -23.41
CA LYS A 343 18.45 6.97 -22.12
C LYS A 343 17.39 5.88 -22.07
N SER A 344 16.59 5.77 -23.14
CA SER A 344 15.51 4.78 -23.23
C SER A 344 16.08 3.35 -23.20
N SER A 345 17.14 3.09 -23.94
CA SER A 345 17.82 1.79 -23.96
C SER A 345 18.45 1.44 -22.60
N TYR A 346 19.20 2.38 -22.01
CA TYR A 346 19.81 2.24 -20.69
C TYR A 346 18.77 1.99 -19.60
N LEU A 347 17.72 2.81 -19.54
CA LEU A 347 16.64 2.65 -18.57
C LEU A 347 15.92 1.31 -18.74
N LYS A 348 15.70 0.85 -19.98
CA LYS A 348 15.12 -0.47 -20.24
C LYS A 348 16.00 -1.59 -19.67
N GLY A 349 17.32 -1.51 -19.88
CA GLY A 349 18.30 -2.44 -19.28
C GLY A 349 18.26 -2.40 -17.75
N LEU A 350 18.33 -1.20 -17.17
CA LEU A 350 18.32 -0.99 -15.72
C LEU A 350 17.02 -1.50 -15.08
N TYR A 351 15.86 -1.16 -15.63
CA TYR A 351 14.58 -1.60 -15.07
C TYR A 351 14.34 -3.10 -15.23
N SER A 352 15.00 -3.78 -16.18
CA SER A 352 14.94 -5.25 -16.26
C SER A 352 15.48 -5.94 -15.00
N GLU A 353 16.33 -5.27 -14.22
CA GLU A 353 16.80 -5.77 -12.93
C GLU A 353 15.70 -5.81 -11.87
N ILE A 354 14.59 -5.09 -12.03
CA ILE A 354 13.51 -4.98 -11.03
C ILE A 354 12.10 -5.27 -11.59
N ILE A 355 12.00 -5.59 -12.88
CA ILE A 355 10.78 -6.09 -13.53
C ILE A 355 10.95 -7.60 -13.77
N PRO A 356 9.88 -8.42 -13.63
CA PRO A 356 9.92 -9.83 -13.98
C PRO A 356 10.46 -10.11 -15.39
N ASN A 357 11.32 -11.13 -15.49
CA ASN A 357 11.95 -11.53 -16.75
C ASN A 357 11.13 -12.56 -17.53
N ILE A 358 10.20 -13.23 -16.85
CA ILE A 358 9.31 -14.21 -17.45
C ILE A 358 7.92 -13.63 -17.62
N ALA A 359 7.20 -14.08 -18.64
CA ALA A 359 5.76 -13.89 -18.67
C ALA A 359 5.15 -14.63 -17.48
N TYR A 360 4.25 -13.97 -16.77
CA TYR A 360 3.54 -14.54 -15.66
C TYR A 360 2.04 -14.27 -15.85
N PRO A 361 1.17 -15.30 -15.74
CA PRO A 361 -0.17 -14.98 -15.30
C PRO A 361 -0.03 -14.37 -13.90
N PRO A 362 -0.91 -13.45 -13.50
CA PRO A 362 -0.99 -13.03 -12.10
C PRO A 362 -0.92 -14.28 -11.24
N PHE A 363 0.13 -14.40 -10.42
CA PHE A 363 0.45 -15.69 -9.81
C PHE A 363 -0.77 -16.15 -9.04
N ALA A 364 -1.05 -17.45 -9.12
CA ALA A 364 -2.16 -18.03 -8.39
C ALA A 364 -1.98 -17.62 -6.92
N LEU A 365 -2.85 -16.74 -6.45
CA LEU A 365 -3.30 -16.83 -5.10
C LEU A 365 -3.89 -18.22 -5.05
N LYS A 366 -3.08 -19.20 -4.65
CA LYS A 366 -3.66 -20.42 -4.11
C LYS A 366 -4.59 -19.87 -3.06
N ASP A 367 -5.89 -20.01 -3.35
CA ASP A 367 -6.99 -19.57 -2.52
C ASP A 367 -6.49 -19.74 -1.08
N SER A 368 -6.55 -18.70 -0.25
CA SER A 368 -5.97 -18.77 1.09
C SER A 368 -6.80 -19.69 1.99
N THR A 369 -7.23 -20.85 1.47
CA THR A 369 -7.53 -22.10 2.15
C THR A 369 -6.27 -22.62 2.85
N ALA A 370 -5.58 -21.75 3.59
CA ALA A 370 -4.87 -22.18 4.76
C ALA A 370 -5.93 -22.67 5.75
N MET A 371 -6.13 -23.99 5.69
CA MET A 371 -6.49 -24.89 6.79
C MET A 371 -7.94 -24.80 7.29
N PHE A 372 -8.70 -25.86 6.96
CA PHE A 372 -9.52 -26.74 7.83
C PHE A 372 -9.93 -26.34 9.26
N ASP A 373 -10.05 -25.06 9.54
CA ASP A 373 -10.77 -24.57 10.70
C ASP A 373 -11.81 -23.60 10.15
N GLY A 374 -13.06 -23.68 10.63
CA GLY A 374 -14.15 -22.82 10.14
C GLY A 374 -13.77 -21.33 10.17
N PRO A 375 -14.56 -20.43 9.55
CA PRO A 375 -14.26 -19.00 9.52
C PRO A 375 -13.74 -18.48 10.87
N LYS A 376 -12.44 -18.09 10.91
CA LYS A 376 -11.64 -17.67 12.09
C LYS A 376 -10.99 -18.76 12.97
N GLY A 377 -10.83 -20.00 12.52
CA GLY A 377 -10.20 -21.02 13.35
C GLY A 377 -11.18 -21.77 14.26
N GLU A 378 -12.50 -21.67 14.01
CA GLU A 378 -13.52 -22.20 14.92
C GLU A 378 -13.84 -23.68 14.60
N ALA A 379 -13.78 -24.53 15.62
CA ALA A 379 -14.19 -25.93 15.51
C ALA A 379 -15.71 -26.03 15.39
N ILE A 380 -16.18 -26.73 14.36
CA ILE A 380 -17.61 -26.95 14.07
C ILE A 380 -18.11 -28.15 14.86
N LYS A 381 -19.32 -28.05 15.42
CA LYS A 381 -20.00 -29.20 16.04
C LYS A 381 -20.96 -29.89 15.06
N LYS A 382 -21.35 -31.12 15.38
CA LYS A 382 -22.25 -31.94 14.56
C LYS A 382 -23.62 -31.30 14.31
N ASP A 383 -24.11 -30.48 15.24
CA ASP A 383 -25.40 -29.77 15.16
C ASP A 383 -25.27 -28.32 14.64
N GLU A 384 -24.11 -27.97 14.09
CA GLU A 384 -23.80 -26.63 13.61
C GLU A 384 -23.55 -26.63 12.10
N VAL A 385 -24.08 -25.62 11.42
CA VAL A 385 -23.76 -25.31 10.01
C VAL A 385 -23.12 -23.94 9.97
N MET A 386 -21.93 -23.85 9.36
CA MET A 386 -21.25 -22.57 9.17
C MET A 386 -21.30 -22.17 7.70
N ILE A 387 -21.82 -20.97 7.44
CA ILE A 387 -21.92 -20.35 6.12
C ILE A 387 -20.98 -19.16 6.08
N ASN A 388 -20.06 -19.13 5.13
CA ASN A 388 -19.14 -18.03 4.90
C ASN A 388 -19.51 -17.32 3.59
N MET A 389 -19.91 -16.05 3.71
CA MET A 389 -20.31 -15.20 2.60
C MET A 389 -19.21 -14.19 2.28
N VAL A 390 -18.61 -14.35 1.10
CA VAL A 390 -17.56 -13.46 0.61
C VAL A 390 -18.18 -12.43 -0.33
N ILE A 391 -17.91 -11.16 -0.05
CA ILE A 391 -18.54 -10.00 -0.68
C ILE A 391 -17.41 -9.16 -1.28
N SER A 392 -17.56 -8.77 -2.55
CA SER A 392 -16.69 -7.75 -3.14
C SER A 392 -17.01 -6.41 -2.50
N SER A 393 -16.00 -5.75 -1.92
CA SER A 393 -16.11 -4.37 -1.48
C SER A 393 -15.17 -3.49 -2.31
N ASN A 394 -15.70 -2.43 -2.91
CA ASN A 394 -14.87 -1.54 -3.74
C ASN A 394 -13.90 -0.75 -2.87
N GLY A 395 -12.61 -0.83 -3.20
CA GLY A 395 -11.60 0.10 -2.69
C GLY A 395 -11.89 1.51 -3.21
N ARG A 396 -12.06 2.48 -2.29
CA ARG A 396 -12.22 3.94 -2.49
C ARG A 396 -12.38 4.52 -3.95
N ARG A 397 -13.65 4.84 -4.28
CA ARG A 397 -14.27 5.97 -5.04
C ARG A 397 -13.81 6.42 -6.45
N PHE A 398 -14.81 6.50 -7.35
CA PHE A 398 -15.39 7.74 -7.90
C PHE A 398 -16.95 7.67 -7.77
N ASN A 399 -17.67 8.78 -7.56
CA ASN A 399 -19.15 8.93 -7.59
C ASN A 399 -20.08 8.34 -6.50
N ASN A 400 -19.62 8.04 -5.28
CA ASN A 400 -20.45 7.70 -4.10
C ASN A 400 -21.35 6.45 -4.19
N GLU A 401 -21.54 5.82 -5.35
CA GLU A 401 -22.29 4.57 -5.47
C GLU A 401 -21.35 3.37 -5.30
N GLN A 402 -21.62 2.60 -4.25
CA GLN A 402 -20.93 1.35 -3.93
C GLN A 402 -21.94 0.23 -4.14
N ASN A 403 -21.69 -0.62 -5.13
CA ASN A 403 -22.47 -1.82 -5.41
C ASN A 403 -21.62 -3.04 -5.00
N PRO A 404 -21.67 -3.46 -3.73
CA PRO A 404 -21.06 -4.72 -3.31
C PRO A 404 -21.85 -5.88 -3.90
N TYR A 405 -21.17 -6.96 -4.28
CA TYR A 405 -21.81 -8.17 -4.78
C TYR A 405 -21.35 -9.37 -3.96
N LEU A 406 -22.22 -10.37 -3.82
CA LEU A 406 -21.84 -11.64 -3.24
C LEU A 406 -20.99 -12.38 -4.29
N ILE A 407 -19.76 -12.77 -3.96
CA ILE A 407 -18.85 -13.40 -4.94
C ILE A 407 -18.63 -14.88 -4.68
N ARG A 408 -18.71 -15.31 -3.42
CA ARG A 408 -18.55 -16.71 -3.02
C ARG A 408 -19.37 -17.03 -1.79
N VAL A 409 -19.97 -18.22 -1.79
CA VAL A 409 -20.59 -18.82 -0.61
C VAL A 409 -19.90 -20.15 -0.34
N GLU A 410 -19.52 -20.36 0.91
CA GLU A 410 -18.85 -21.57 1.36
C GLU A 410 -19.57 -22.08 2.60
N VAL A 411 -19.79 -23.39 2.67
CA VAL A 411 -20.56 -24.03 3.74
C VAL A 411 -19.81 -25.21 4.29
N PHE A 412 -19.73 -25.25 5.60
CA PHE A 412 -19.14 -26.33 6.37
C PHE A 412 -20.21 -26.98 7.25
N TYR A 413 -20.27 -28.31 7.21
CA TYR A 413 -21.29 -29.10 7.91
C TYR A 413 -20.79 -30.53 8.11
N TYR A 414 -21.35 -31.26 9.08
CA TYR A 414 -21.12 -32.70 9.20
C TYR A 414 -22.10 -33.47 8.31
N GLY A 415 -21.59 -34.40 7.52
CA GLY A 415 -22.43 -35.34 6.77
C GLY A 415 -23.04 -36.41 7.67
N ASP A 416 -23.95 -37.20 7.11
CA ASP A 416 -24.58 -38.34 7.80
C ASP A 416 -23.57 -39.42 8.20
N ASP A 417 -22.43 -39.48 7.49
CA ASP A 417 -21.26 -40.30 7.80
C ASP A 417 -20.45 -39.79 9.01
N GLY A 418 -20.80 -38.62 9.54
CA GLY A 418 -20.08 -37.98 10.63
C GLY A 418 -18.76 -37.33 10.23
N GLU A 419 -18.47 -37.20 8.93
CA GLU A 419 -17.31 -36.48 8.42
C GLU A 419 -17.63 -35.00 8.20
N LEU A 420 -16.63 -34.13 8.43
CA LEU A 420 -16.74 -32.71 8.12
C LEU A 420 -16.65 -32.51 6.61
N LYS A 421 -17.72 -31.95 6.03
CA LYS A 421 -17.85 -31.64 4.60
C LYS A 421 -17.76 -30.14 4.38
N GLN A 422 -17.22 -29.78 3.21
CA GLN A 422 -17.11 -28.42 2.71
C GLN A 422 -17.69 -28.36 1.31
N LYS A 423 -18.62 -27.43 1.08
CA LYS A 423 -19.11 -27.08 -0.26
C LYS A 423 -18.82 -25.61 -0.53
N GLN A 424 -18.47 -25.29 -1.77
CA GLN A 424 -18.12 -23.95 -2.21
C GLN A 424 -18.79 -23.64 -3.54
N TRP A 425 -19.41 -22.47 -3.64
CA TRP A 425 -20.02 -21.96 -4.86
C TRP A 425 -19.55 -20.53 -5.14
N TYR A 426 -19.32 -20.24 -6.42
CA TYR A 426 -19.12 -18.88 -6.90
C TYR A 426 -20.45 -18.34 -7.43
N VAL A 427 -20.87 -17.19 -6.92
CA VAL A 427 -22.23 -16.68 -7.17
C VAL A 427 -22.29 -16.05 -8.55
N LYS A 428 -23.33 -16.34 -9.32
CA LYS A 428 -23.61 -15.71 -10.62
C LYS A 428 -24.39 -14.40 -10.41
N ASN A 429 -23.76 -13.28 -10.71
CA ASN A 429 -24.38 -11.95 -10.75
C ASN A 429 -23.67 -11.05 -11.77
N GLU A 430 -24.08 -9.78 -11.84
CA GLU A 430 -23.47 -8.79 -12.72
C GLU A 430 -21.93 -8.70 -12.53
N CYS A 431 -21.48 -8.68 -11.27
CA CYS A 431 -20.06 -8.59 -10.92
C CYS A 431 -19.25 -9.78 -11.43
N THR A 432 -19.61 -10.99 -11.02
CA THR A 432 -18.87 -12.19 -11.35
C THR A 432 -18.98 -12.56 -12.83
N THR A 433 -20.10 -12.22 -13.48
CA THR A 433 -20.28 -12.39 -14.93
C THR A 433 -19.33 -11.48 -15.70
N LYS A 434 -19.23 -10.19 -15.34
CA LYS A 434 -18.28 -9.25 -15.97
C LYS A 434 -16.83 -9.66 -15.73
N ILE A 435 -16.50 -10.11 -14.53
CA ILE A 435 -15.17 -10.66 -14.24
C ILE A 435 -14.84 -11.85 -15.15
N LYS A 436 -15.81 -12.75 -15.36
CA LYS A 436 -15.67 -13.95 -16.21
C LYS A 436 -15.51 -13.63 -17.69
N GLU A 437 -16.14 -12.54 -18.17
CA GLU A 437 -15.92 -12.01 -19.51
C GLU A 437 -14.47 -11.53 -19.72
N GLY A 438 -13.79 -11.13 -18.64
CA GLY A 438 -12.39 -10.72 -18.61
C GLY A 438 -12.22 -9.24 -18.29
N LEU A 439 -11.27 -8.94 -17.40
CA LEU A 439 -10.92 -7.58 -17.00
C LEU A 439 -9.45 -7.29 -17.28
N ILE A 440 -9.16 -6.04 -17.62
CA ILE A 440 -7.83 -5.48 -17.82
C ILE A 440 -7.52 -4.56 -16.66
N TYR A 441 -6.30 -4.59 -16.16
CA TYR A 441 -5.86 -3.78 -15.04
C TYR A 441 -4.80 -2.77 -15.44
N LEU A 442 -5.02 -1.51 -15.09
CA LEU A 442 -4.10 -0.39 -15.34
C LEU A 442 -3.94 0.45 -14.07
N GLU A 443 -2.77 1.05 -13.83
CA GLU A 443 -2.59 1.98 -12.72
C GLU A 443 -3.50 3.21 -12.87
N GLU A 444 -4.16 3.62 -11.79
CA GLU A 444 -5.14 4.72 -11.75
C GLU A 444 -4.68 5.99 -12.49
N GLY A 445 -3.42 6.34 -12.28
CA GLY A 445 -2.86 7.58 -12.77
C GLY A 445 -2.08 7.49 -14.06
N TYR A 446 -1.97 6.29 -14.63
CA TYR A 446 -1.45 6.14 -15.98
C TYR A 446 -2.54 6.54 -17.00
N THR A 447 -3.82 6.43 -16.65
CA THR A 447 -4.95 6.87 -17.49
C THR A 447 -5.48 8.26 -17.15
N LYS A 448 -5.36 8.71 -15.88
CA LYS A 448 -5.83 10.03 -15.42
C LYS A 448 -4.65 11.00 -15.29
N ALA A 449 -4.68 12.12 -16.02
CA ALA A 449 -3.65 13.18 -16.01
C ALA A 449 -3.57 13.97 -14.69
N ASN A 450 -3.37 13.30 -13.55
CA ASN A 450 -3.35 13.94 -12.23
C ASN A 450 -2.18 13.44 -11.36
N PRO A 451 -1.18 14.25 -11.01
CA PRO A 451 0.06 13.83 -10.37
C PRO A 451 -0.01 13.38 -8.89
N GLN A 452 -1.18 13.26 -8.25
CA GLN A 452 -1.33 12.87 -6.82
C GLN A 452 -1.49 11.35 -6.58
N ILE A 453 -0.98 10.48 -7.45
CA ILE A 453 -1.41 9.08 -7.48
C ILE A 453 -0.66 8.21 -6.47
N LYS A 454 -1.40 7.28 -5.85
CA LYS A 454 -0.87 6.21 -5.02
C LYS A 454 -0.39 5.06 -5.92
N PRO A 455 0.90 4.69 -5.89
CA PRO A 455 1.39 3.56 -6.69
C PRO A 455 0.73 2.24 -6.23
N PHE A 456 0.71 1.26 -7.14
CA PHE A 456 0.22 -0.11 -6.88
C PHE A 456 -1.28 -0.16 -6.59
N SER A 457 -2.04 0.72 -7.23
CA SER A 457 -3.48 0.84 -7.05
C SER A 457 -4.18 0.72 -8.40
N PRO A 458 -4.13 -0.47 -9.03
CA PRO A 458 -4.73 -0.69 -10.34
C PRO A 458 -6.25 -0.57 -10.31
N TYR A 459 -6.81 -0.02 -11.39
CA TYR A 459 -8.22 0.01 -11.71
C TYR A 459 -8.54 -1.07 -12.74
N ALA A 460 -9.73 -1.65 -12.62
CA ALA A 460 -10.23 -2.60 -13.59
C ALA A 460 -10.94 -1.89 -14.74
N PHE A 461 -10.77 -2.42 -15.94
CA PHE A 461 -11.42 -2.03 -17.17
C PHE A 461 -12.02 -3.27 -17.82
N THR A 462 -13.18 -3.11 -18.46
CA THR A 462 -13.73 -4.16 -19.32
C THR A 462 -12.87 -4.32 -20.58
N LYS A 463 -13.11 -5.40 -21.34
CA LYS A 463 -12.48 -5.60 -22.66
C LYS A 463 -12.73 -4.45 -23.64
N ASP A 464 -13.85 -3.76 -23.50
CA ASP A 464 -14.20 -2.56 -24.29
C ASP A 464 -13.59 -1.27 -23.71
N GLU A 465 -12.58 -1.41 -22.85
CA GLU A 465 -11.83 -0.31 -22.21
C GLU A 465 -12.67 0.67 -21.37
N LYS A 466 -13.83 0.22 -20.87
CA LYS A 466 -14.67 1.00 -19.95
C LYS A 466 -14.24 0.74 -18.51
N GLU A 467 -14.10 1.79 -17.71
CA GLU A 467 -13.80 1.68 -16.28
C GLU A 467 -14.85 0.81 -15.60
N TYR A 468 -14.38 -0.23 -14.91
CA TYR A 468 -15.23 -1.19 -14.21
C TYR A 468 -15.02 -1.07 -12.72
N ILE A 469 -16.02 -0.49 -12.04
CA ILE A 469 -15.87 -0.11 -10.63
C ILE A 469 -16.25 -1.22 -9.65
N SER A 470 -16.96 -2.27 -10.09
CA SER A 470 -17.53 -3.32 -9.23
C SER A 470 -16.62 -4.56 -9.11
N PHE A 471 -15.32 -4.42 -9.32
CA PHE A 471 -14.35 -5.53 -9.25
C PHE A 471 -13.98 -5.91 -7.81
N ILE A 472 -13.38 -7.09 -7.61
CA ILE A 472 -12.91 -7.50 -6.28
C ILE A 472 -11.74 -6.62 -5.88
N SER A 473 -11.85 -5.81 -4.81
CA SER A 473 -10.73 -4.93 -4.43
C SER A 473 -9.50 -5.70 -3.93
N LEU A 474 -8.35 -5.03 -3.93
CA LEU A 474 -7.12 -5.54 -3.30
C LEU A 474 -7.30 -5.81 -1.80
N HIS A 475 -8.17 -5.05 -1.14
CA HIS A 475 -8.48 -5.25 0.27
C HIS A 475 -9.25 -6.56 0.49
N THR A 476 -10.28 -6.81 -0.32
CA THR A 476 -11.01 -8.08 -0.30
C THR A 476 -10.07 -9.23 -0.62
N GLU A 477 -9.26 -9.12 -1.67
CA GLU A 477 -8.27 -10.13 -2.06
C GLU A 477 -7.26 -10.42 -0.94
N ALA A 478 -6.73 -9.39 -0.28
CA ALA A 478 -5.82 -9.55 0.85
C ALA A 478 -6.46 -10.28 2.04
N LYS A 479 -7.77 -10.12 2.24
CA LYS A 479 -8.51 -10.74 3.33
C LYS A 479 -8.98 -12.16 3.02
N THR A 480 -9.35 -12.44 1.77
CA THR A 480 -10.08 -13.65 1.40
C THR A 480 -9.29 -14.58 0.49
N GLY A 481 -8.21 -14.08 -0.12
CA GLY A 481 -7.45 -14.77 -1.16
C GLY A 481 -8.15 -14.82 -2.52
N ILE A 482 -9.39 -14.30 -2.62
CA ILE A 482 -10.17 -14.32 -3.86
C ILE A 482 -9.84 -13.09 -4.70
N ASN A 483 -9.61 -13.33 -5.98
CA ASN A 483 -9.50 -12.27 -6.98
C ASN A 483 -10.24 -12.63 -8.27
N ASP A 484 -10.18 -11.73 -9.24
CA ASP A 484 -10.91 -11.88 -10.48
C ASP A 484 -10.48 -13.12 -11.29
N TYR A 485 -9.20 -13.49 -11.25
CA TYR A 485 -8.68 -14.72 -11.87
C TYR A 485 -9.21 -15.98 -11.20
N THR A 486 -9.52 -15.91 -9.90
CA THR A 486 -10.20 -16.99 -9.17
C THR A 486 -11.59 -17.22 -9.75
N ILE A 487 -12.34 -16.15 -10.02
CA ILE A 487 -13.70 -16.22 -10.57
C ILE A 487 -13.70 -16.72 -12.02
N GLN A 488 -12.76 -16.24 -12.86
CA GLN A 488 -12.69 -16.58 -14.29
C GLN A 488 -12.60 -18.09 -14.56
N ASN A 489 -11.94 -18.83 -13.67
CA ASN A 489 -11.72 -20.27 -13.81
C ASN A 489 -12.81 -21.14 -13.17
N ASN A 490 -13.87 -20.55 -12.61
CA ASN A 490 -14.91 -21.28 -11.88
C ASN A 490 -16.30 -21.19 -12.53
N THR A 491 -17.14 -22.19 -12.25
CA THR A 491 -18.55 -22.19 -12.63
C THR A 491 -19.32 -21.22 -11.73
N LEU A 492 -20.15 -20.37 -12.34
CA LEU A 492 -20.98 -19.41 -11.62
C LEU A 492 -22.39 -19.99 -11.45
N ILE A 493 -22.90 -19.97 -10.22
CA ILE A 493 -24.17 -20.58 -9.83
C ILE A 493 -25.13 -19.47 -9.34
N PRO A 494 -26.38 -19.42 -9.83
CA PRO A 494 -27.38 -18.48 -9.33
C PRO A 494 -27.54 -18.58 -7.81
N PHE A 495 -27.70 -17.44 -7.13
CA PHE A 495 -27.80 -17.44 -5.67
C PHE A 495 -29.01 -18.23 -5.15
N GLU A 496 -30.11 -18.27 -5.92
CA GLU A 496 -31.28 -19.09 -5.62
C GLU A 496 -30.95 -20.59 -5.51
N GLU A 497 -30.15 -21.13 -6.44
CA GLU A 497 -29.76 -22.54 -6.43
C GLU A 497 -28.88 -22.86 -5.22
N ILE A 498 -27.98 -21.93 -4.86
CA ILE A 498 -27.14 -22.04 -3.66
C ILE A 498 -28.01 -22.06 -2.41
N LEU A 499 -29.00 -21.17 -2.30
CA LEU A 499 -29.91 -21.13 -1.15
C LEU A 499 -30.72 -22.42 -1.02
N LYS A 500 -31.23 -22.98 -2.12
CA LYS A 500 -31.92 -24.28 -2.13
C LYS A 500 -31.03 -25.39 -1.59
N GLU A 501 -29.76 -25.44 -1.98
CA GLU A 501 -28.82 -26.44 -1.44
C GLU A 501 -28.54 -26.23 0.06
N ILE A 502 -28.44 -24.98 0.52
CA ILE A 502 -28.21 -24.66 1.93
C ILE A 502 -29.43 -25.00 2.80
N GLU A 503 -30.64 -24.75 2.31
CA GLU A 503 -31.88 -25.06 3.03
C GLU A 503 -32.01 -26.55 3.34
N LEU A 504 -31.48 -27.43 2.48
CA LEU A 504 -31.42 -28.88 2.73
C LEU A 504 -30.52 -29.26 3.92
N LEU A 505 -29.60 -28.38 4.31
CA LEU A 505 -28.65 -28.60 5.41
C LEU A 505 -29.15 -28.03 6.75
N ILE A 506 -30.21 -27.21 6.74
CA ILE A 506 -30.70 -26.49 7.91
C ILE A 506 -32.00 -27.13 8.38
N ASP A 507 -31.98 -27.75 9.56
CA ASP A 507 -33.17 -28.28 10.21
C ASP A 507 -33.56 -27.48 11.48
N PRO A 508 -34.72 -27.76 12.12
CA PRO A 508 -35.15 -27.04 13.31
C PRO A 508 -34.25 -27.18 14.55
N LYS A 509 -33.31 -28.12 14.56
CA LYS A 509 -32.33 -28.40 15.62
C LYS A 509 -30.94 -27.83 15.29
N THR A 510 -30.64 -27.59 14.02
CA THR A 510 -29.37 -27.00 13.58
C THR A 510 -29.19 -25.56 14.08
N THR A 511 -28.00 -25.24 14.59
CA THR A 511 -27.57 -23.86 14.81
C THR A 511 -26.78 -23.38 13.59
N THR A 512 -27.26 -22.35 12.90
CA THR A 512 -26.56 -21.81 11.74
C THR A 512 -25.76 -20.57 12.12
N PHE A 513 -24.46 -20.60 11.82
CA PHE A 513 -23.57 -19.44 11.91
C PHE A 513 -23.30 -18.91 10.52
N ILE A 514 -23.55 -17.63 10.29
CA ILE A 514 -23.24 -16.98 9.02
C ILE A 514 -22.16 -15.94 9.28
N TYR A 515 -21.05 -16.03 8.55
CA TYR A 515 -19.94 -15.12 8.60
C TYR A 515 -19.91 -14.31 7.30
N THR A 516 -19.59 -13.03 7.41
CA THR A 516 -19.53 -12.13 6.26
C THR A 516 -18.15 -11.51 6.17
N SER A 517 -17.55 -11.52 4.99
CA SER A 517 -16.28 -10.81 4.77
C SER A 517 -16.41 -9.29 5.02
N GLU A 518 -17.61 -8.73 4.90
CA GLU A 518 -17.89 -7.31 5.02
C GLU A 518 -18.86 -6.96 6.15
N GLY A 519 -18.89 -5.67 6.52
CA GLY A 519 -19.79 -5.15 7.54
C GLY A 519 -21.28 -5.20 7.15
N PRO A 520 -22.18 -4.73 8.05
CA PRO A 520 -23.62 -4.87 7.86
C PRO A 520 -24.18 -4.17 6.62
N LYS A 521 -23.69 -2.96 6.30
CA LYS A 521 -24.17 -2.18 5.16
C LYS A 521 -23.78 -2.82 3.82
N PRO A 522 -22.51 -3.21 3.57
CA PRO A 522 -22.18 -3.92 2.35
C PRO A 522 -22.89 -5.27 2.21
N TYR A 523 -23.06 -6.01 3.31
CA TYR A 523 -23.80 -7.28 3.31
C TYR A 523 -25.25 -7.11 2.85
N GLU A 524 -25.98 -6.14 3.42
CA GLU A 524 -27.37 -5.86 3.06
C GLU A 524 -27.50 -5.47 1.59
N ARG A 525 -26.61 -4.62 1.08
CA ARG A 525 -26.59 -4.24 -0.33
C ARG A 525 -26.23 -5.40 -1.26
N ALA A 526 -25.28 -6.24 -0.87
CA ALA A 526 -24.89 -7.41 -1.65
C ALA A 526 -26.08 -8.35 -1.83
N LEU A 527 -26.82 -8.65 -0.74
CA LEU A 527 -28.04 -9.45 -0.84
C LEU A 527 -29.11 -8.81 -1.73
N LEU A 528 -29.31 -7.49 -1.62
CA LEU A 528 -30.27 -6.78 -2.47
C LEU A 528 -29.91 -6.83 -3.96
N ASN A 529 -28.62 -6.93 -4.31
CA ASN A 529 -28.18 -7.11 -5.69
C ASN A 529 -28.43 -8.53 -6.21
N GLU A 530 -28.70 -9.50 -5.33
CA GLU A 530 -29.07 -10.87 -5.69
C GLU A 530 -30.59 -11.12 -5.65
N ASN A 531 -31.41 -10.08 -5.51
CA ASN A 531 -32.83 -10.22 -5.13
C ASN A 531 -33.75 -10.85 -6.18
N GLU A 532 -33.35 -10.87 -7.46
CA GLU A 532 -34.20 -11.27 -8.58
C GLU A 532 -34.72 -12.70 -8.40
N GLY A 533 -36.04 -12.85 -8.21
CA GLY A 533 -36.70 -14.14 -8.02
C GLY A 533 -36.61 -14.72 -6.60
N LEU A 534 -36.02 -14.00 -5.64
CA LEU A 534 -35.85 -14.45 -4.24
C LEU A 534 -36.90 -13.90 -3.27
N GLU A 535 -37.93 -13.19 -3.75
CA GLU A 535 -38.92 -12.53 -2.88
C GLU A 535 -39.61 -13.52 -1.94
N ASN A 536 -39.80 -14.76 -2.41
CA ASN A 536 -40.48 -15.84 -1.68
C ASN A 536 -39.52 -16.83 -0.99
N ASN A 537 -38.20 -16.66 -1.08
CA ASN A 537 -37.26 -17.57 -0.42
C ASN A 537 -37.12 -17.23 1.08
N ASP A 538 -37.51 -18.18 1.95
CA ASP A 538 -37.56 -17.97 3.40
C ASP A 538 -36.19 -17.69 4.02
N LEU A 539 -35.15 -18.39 3.57
CA LEU A 539 -33.78 -18.19 4.05
C LEU A 539 -33.26 -16.81 3.65
N TYR A 540 -33.49 -16.38 2.41
CA TYR A 540 -33.15 -15.06 1.90
C TYR A 540 -33.83 -13.95 2.72
N GLN A 541 -35.15 -14.05 2.93
CA GLN A 541 -35.89 -13.08 3.74
C GLN A 541 -35.36 -13.02 5.19
N LEU A 542 -34.95 -14.16 5.75
CA LEU A 542 -34.32 -14.24 7.06
C LEU A 542 -32.95 -13.55 7.08
N LEU A 543 -32.12 -13.82 6.07
CA LEU A 543 -30.80 -13.22 5.87
C LEU A 543 -30.88 -11.70 5.75
N LEU A 544 -31.85 -11.18 5.00
CA LEU A 544 -32.06 -9.74 4.79
C LEU A 544 -32.52 -9.03 6.08
N ARG A 545 -33.38 -9.68 6.88
CA ARG A 545 -33.86 -9.13 8.17
C ARG A 545 -32.78 -9.13 9.26
N LYS A 546 -31.78 -10.01 9.17
CA LYS A 546 -30.74 -10.17 10.18
C LYS A 546 -29.47 -9.42 9.78
N LYS A 547 -29.18 -8.32 10.47
CA LYS A 547 -27.92 -7.59 10.28
C LYS A 547 -26.78 -8.29 11.04
N PRO A 548 -25.61 -8.54 10.41
CA PRO A 548 -24.48 -9.14 11.11
C PRO A 548 -23.98 -8.24 12.23
N ARG A 549 -23.59 -8.81 13.37
CA ARG A 549 -22.84 -8.11 14.43
C ARG A 549 -21.42 -8.62 14.39
N HIS A 550 -20.44 -7.72 14.28
CA HIS A 550 -19.03 -8.09 14.12
C HIS A 550 -18.80 -9.14 13.01
N GLN A 551 -19.48 -8.96 11.86
CA GLN A 551 -19.37 -9.85 10.69
C GLN A 551 -19.94 -11.27 10.91
N GLN A 552 -20.85 -11.44 11.88
CA GLN A 552 -21.47 -12.73 12.20
C GLN A 552 -22.98 -12.61 12.46
N ILE A 553 -23.75 -13.60 12.02
CA ILE A 553 -25.17 -13.83 12.35
C ILE A 553 -25.27 -15.23 12.96
N ILE A 554 -26.07 -15.37 14.01
CA ILE A 554 -26.36 -16.65 14.63
C ILE A 554 -27.87 -16.89 14.55
N LEU A 555 -28.25 -17.96 13.87
CA LEU A 555 -29.62 -18.45 13.80
C LEU A 555 -29.74 -19.64 14.75
N LYS A 556 -30.42 -19.42 15.87
CA LYS A 556 -30.66 -20.48 16.85
C LYS A 556 -31.86 -21.32 16.44
N PRO A 557 -31.86 -22.63 16.77
CA PRO A 557 -33.00 -23.51 16.54
C PRO A 557 -34.28 -22.92 17.15
N LYS A 558 -35.40 -23.01 16.41
CA LYS A 558 -36.71 -22.56 16.89
C LYS A 558 -37.10 -23.43 18.08
N LYS A 559 -36.99 -22.93 19.31
CA LYS A 559 -37.67 -23.56 20.46
C LYS A 559 -39.16 -23.61 20.12
N LYS A 560 -39.77 -24.81 20.18
CA LYS A 560 -41.23 -24.95 20.27
C LYS A 560 -41.68 -24.20 21.51
N VAL A 561 -42.08 -22.95 21.34
CA VAL A 561 -42.79 -22.21 22.36
C VAL A 561 -44.26 -22.54 22.16
N ASN A 562 -44.81 -23.37 23.03
CA ASN A 562 -46.25 -23.42 23.23
C ASN A 562 -46.66 -22.07 23.82
N THR A 563 -46.98 -21.11 22.96
CA THR A 563 -47.53 -19.83 23.38
C THR A 563 -49.05 -19.91 23.31
N THR A 564 -49.67 -20.10 24.47
CA THR A 564 -51.04 -19.67 24.71
C THR A 564 -51.14 -18.17 24.47
N ALA A 565 -52.19 -17.77 23.76
CA ALA A 565 -52.49 -16.41 23.35
C ALA A 565 -52.85 -15.53 24.55
N ALA A 566 -51.86 -14.91 25.20
CA ALA A 566 -52.09 -13.86 26.19
C ALA A 566 -50.84 -13.00 26.39
N THR A 567 -50.43 -12.25 25.36
CA THR A 567 -49.65 -10.99 25.49
C THR A 567 -49.40 -10.39 24.10
N LYS A 568 -50.47 -9.94 23.46
CA LYS A 568 -50.40 -9.02 22.31
C LYS A 568 -51.10 -7.71 22.66
N GLU A 569 -50.72 -7.10 23.77
CA GLU A 569 -51.12 -5.72 24.08
C GLU A 569 -50.20 -5.19 25.19
N ASN A 570 -49.07 -4.59 24.78
CA ASN A 570 -48.36 -3.53 25.51
C ASN A 570 -46.97 -3.31 24.92
N ARG A 571 -46.91 -2.68 23.75
CA ARG A 571 -45.73 -1.93 23.32
C ARG A 571 -46.15 -0.71 22.53
N LYS A 572 -46.51 0.36 23.24
CA LYS A 572 -46.41 1.74 22.77
C LYS A 572 -46.46 2.70 23.98
N SER A 573 -45.30 2.93 24.57
CA SER A 573 -44.93 4.20 25.22
C SER A 573 -43.47 4.10 25.71
N LYS A 574 -42.55 4.76 24.99
CA LYS A 574 -41.20 5.00 25.50
C LYS A 574 -41.32 6.11 26.55
N LYS A 575 -41.42 5.74 27.82
CA LYS A 575 -41.31 6.69 28.94
C LYS A 575 -39.84 7.11 29.03
N VAL A 576 -39.56 8.40 28.83
CA VAL A 576 -38.24 8.98 29.05
C VAL A 576 -37.97 8.94 30.55
N LEU A 577 -37.02 8.10 30.97
CA LEU A 577 -36.59 7.98 32.37
C LEU A 577 -35.76 9.22 32.74
N THR A 578 -35.98 9.76 33.94
CA THR A 578 -35.14 10.83 34.49
C THR A 578 -33.74 10.30 34.82
N GLU A 579 -32.73 11.17 34.89
CA GLU A 579 -31.33 10.78 35.15
C GLU A 579 -31.17 9.99 36.45
N GLU A 580 -31.97 10.32 37.47
CA GLU A 580 -32.01 9.63 38.77
C GLU A 580 -32.55 8.19 38.64
N GLN A 581 -33.60 7.97 37.83
CA GLN A 581 -34.15 6.64 37.54
C GLN A 581 -33.20 5.79 36.67
N VAL A 582 -32.42 6.43 35.78
CA VAL A 582 -31.37 5.76 35.00
C VAL A 582 -30.22 5.29 35.91
N LEU A 583 -29.84 6.09 36.90
CA LEU A 583 -28.78 5.74 37.85
C LEU A 583 -29.22 4.58 38.77
N GLU A 584 -30.44 4.64 39.30
CA GLU A 584 -31.01 3.57 40.13
C GLU A 584 -31.11 2.24 39.37
N THR A 585 -31.49 2.29 38.07
CA THR A 585 -31.54 1.10 37.21
C THR A 585 -30.14 0.55 36.90
N LYS A 586 -29.12 1.40 36.79
CA LYS A 586 -27.73 0.97 36.61
C LYS A 586 -27.18 0.29 37.86
N LEU A 587 -27.45 0.84 39.05
CA LEU A 587 -27.05 0.26 40.33
C LEU A 587 -27.68 -1.11 40.55
N LYS A 588 -29.01 -1.24 40.35
CA LYS A 588 -29.72 -2.53 40.43
C LYS A 588 -29.14 -3.59 39.48
N ARG A 589 -28.76 -3.21 38.26
CA ARG A 589 -28.11 -4.12 37.29
C ARG A 589 -26.69 -4.51 37.71
N GLN A 590 -25.95 -3.62 38.37
CA GLN A 590 -24.61 -3.90 38.86
C GLN A 590 -24.65 -4.84 40.06
N GLU A 591 -25.57 -4.63 41.00
CA GLU A 591 -25.81 -5.54 42.13
C GLU A 591 -26.23 -6.93 41.66
N GLU A 592 -27.15 -7.02 40.68
CA GLU A 592 -27.58 -8.31 40.16
C GLU A 592 -26.44 -9.06 39.44
N ARG A 593 -25.57 -8.32 38.74
CA ARG A 593 -24.36 -8.87 38.10
C ARG A 593 -23.35 -9.36 39.14
N PHE A 594 -23.11 -8.58 40.19
CA PHE A 594 -22.27 -8.97 41.31
C PHE A 594 -22.80 -10.23 41.96
N ARG A 595 -24.09 -10.27 42.32
CA ARG A 595 -24.74 -11.43 42.94
C ARG A 595 -24.62 -12.71 42.10
N LYS A 596 -24.91 -12.62 40.79
CA LYS A 596 -24.79 -13.77 39.86
C LYS A 596 -23.36 -14.27 39.73
N TYR A 597 -22.40 -13.35 39.67
CA TYR A 597 -20.99 -13.71 39.55
C TYR A 597 -20.45 -14.32 40.85
N SER A 598 -20.75 -13.72 42.00
CA SER A 598 -20.39 -14.25 43.32
C SER A 598 -20.96 -15.64 43.55
N ALA A 599 -22.25 -15.87 43.25
CA ALA A 599 -22.87 -17.19 43.36
C ALA A 599 -22.15 -18.25 42.52
N ARG A 600 -21.77 -17.90 41.28
CA ARG A 600 -21.03 -18.80 40.38
C ARG A 600 -19.62 -19.11 40.90
N VAL A 601 -18.95 -18.14 41.50
CA VAL A 601 -17.62 -18.34 42.11
C VAL A 601 -17.73 -19.23 43.36
N SER A 602 -18.73 -19.00 44.21
CA SER A 602 -19.02 -19.85 45.37
C SER A 602 -19.28 -21.30 44.96
N GLU A 603 -20.08 -21.53 43.91
CA GLU A 603 -20.37 -22.86 43.36
C GLU A 603 -19.10 -23.56 42.83
N LEU A 604 -18.25 -22.84 42.08
CA LEU A 604 -17.02 -23.40 41.50
C LEU A 604 -15.91 -23.67 42.52
N THR A 605 -15.96 -23.03 43.68
CA THR A 605 -14.89 -23.09 44.70
C THR A 605 -15.33 -23.78 45.97
N ASP A 606 -16.55 -24.33 46.00
CA ASP A 606 -17.20 -24.87 47.19
C ASP A 606 -17.10 -23.92 48.39
N ASN A 607 -17.47 -22.66 48.17
CA ASN A 607 -17.35 -21.54 49.12
C ASN A 607 -15.93 -21.20 49.62
N GLY A 608 -14.89 -21.72 48.95
CA GLY A 608 -13.49 -21.47 49.30
C GLY A 608 -12.96 -20.08 48.93
N ILE A 609 -13.66 -19.33 48.06
CA ILE A 609 -13.26 -18.00 47.61
C ILE A 609 -14.47 -17.07 47.56
N ASN A 610 -14.34 -15.90 48.20
CA ASN A 610 -15.32 -14.82 48.20
C ASN A 610 -14.96 -13.76 47.16
N VAL A 611 -15.95 -13.24 46.44
CA VAL A 611 -15.77 -12.10 45.53
C VAL A 611 -15.99 -10.81 46.31
N VAL A 612 -14.98 -9.95 46.37
CA VAL A 612 -14.98 -8.68 47.10
C VAL A 612 -15.49 -7.54 46.22
N SER A 613 -15.10 -7.52 44.93
CA SER A 613 -15.58 -6.54 43.96
C SER A 613 -15.69 -7.15 42.57
N PHE A 614 -16.75 -6.79 41.85
CA PHE A 614 -16.97 -7.19 40.46
C PHE A 614 -17.74 -6.12 39.70
N THR A 615 -17.17 -5.68 38.58
CA THR A 615 -17.73 -4.65 37.70
C THR A 615 -18.12 -5.23 36.34
N GLY A 616 -17.32 -6.17 35.80
CA GLY A 616 -17.59 -6.83 34.52
C GLY A 616 -16.67 -8.01 34.23
N SER A 617 -17.08 -8.87 33.29
CA SER A 617 -16.37 -10.14 32.98
C SER A 617 -14.96 -9.95 32.40
N LYS A 618 -14.69 -8.81 31.76
CA LYS A 618 -13.37 -8.47 31.19
C LYS A 618 -12.53 -7.56 32.10
N GLU A 619 -13.09 -7.15 33.24
CA GLU A 619 -12.42 -6.28 34.20
C GLU A 619 -11.83 -7.10 35.35
N ALA A 620 -10.87 -6.49 36.05
CA ALA A 620 -10.27 -7.08 37.23
C ALA A 620 -11.29 -7.11 38.38
N ALA A 621 -11.49 -8.30 38.95
CA ALA A 621 -12.26 -8.50 40.17
C ALA A 621 -11.31 -8.80 41.32
N ASN A 622 -11.71 -8.42 42.53
CA ASN A 622 -10.98 -8.75 43.74
C ASN A 622 -11.59 -10.00 44.38
N PHE A 623 -10.74 -10.95 44.71
CA PHE A 623 -11.11 -12.22 45.32
C PHE A 623 -10.42 -12.34 46.66
N GLN A 624 -11.09 -12.95 47.64
CA GLN A 624 -10.54 -13.25 48.96
C GLN A 624 -10.64 -14.75 49.21
N CYS A 625 -9.53 -15.39 49.58
CA CYS A 625 -9.57 -16.80 49.94
C CYS A 625 -10.13 -16.98 51.34
N SER A 626 -11.16 -17.81 51.50
CA SER A 626 -11.76 -18.14 52.79
C SER A 626 -10.79 -18.93 53.71
N LYS A 627 -9.76 -19.58 53.14
CA LYS A 627 -8.78 -20.39 53.88
C LYS A 627 -7.57 -19.60 54.37
N CYS A 628 -6.99 -18.72 53.55
CA CYS A 628 -5.77 -17.97 53.90
C CYS A 628 -5.98 -16.45 54.05
N GLY A 629 -7.19 -15.94 53.83
CA GLY A 629 -7.54 -14.53 54.01
C GLY A 629 -6.97 -13.57 52.95
N ILE A 630 -6.04 -14.02 52.10
CA ILE A 630 -5.39 -13.18 51.08
C ILE A 630 -6.40 -12.68 50.07
N VAL A 631 -6.32 -11.37 49.80
CA VAL A 631 -7.05 -10.69 48.73
C VAL A 631 -6.12 -10.53 47.52
N TRP A 632 -6.59 -10.87 46.33
CA TRP A 632 -5.86 -10.61 45.09
C TRP A 632 -6.80 -10.12 43.99
N SER A 633 -6.20 -9.43 43.01
CA SER A 633 -6.91 -8.95 41.83
C SER A 633 -6.60 -9.83 40.63
N GLN A 634 -7.62 -10.26 39.91
CA GLN A 634 -7.47 -11.01 38.67
C GLN A 634 -8.65 -10.72 37.74
N ARG A 635 -8.42 -10.80 36.42
CA ARG A 635 -9.50 -10.67 35.44
C ARG A 635 -10.58 -11.74 35.69
N SER A 636 -11.84 -11.30 35.73
CA SER A 636 -12.98 -12.09 36.20
C SER A 636 -13.20 -13.38 35.38
N ASP A 637 -13.09 -13.33 34.06
CA ASP A 637 -13.21 -14.48 33.17
C ASP A 637 -12.01 -15.45 33.27
N HIS A 638 -10.81 -14.94 33.54
CA HIS A 638 -9.62 -15.75 33.78
C HIS A 638 -9.71 -16.54 35.09
N PHE A 639 -10.28 -15.93 36.14
CA PHE A 639 -10.46 -16.60 37.42
C PHE A 639 -11.41 -17.80 37.30
N LEU A 640 -12.51 -17.69 36.56
CA LEU A 640 -13.45 -18.81 36.34
C LEU A 640 -12.82 -20.03 35.67
N ARG A 641 -11.71 -19.87 34.92
CA ARG A 641 -10.96 -20.98 34.32
C ARG A 641 -9.99 -21.66 35.29
N ARG A 642 -9.61 -20.97 36.36
CA ARG A 642 -8.66 -21.43 37.38
C ARG A 642 -9.15 -20.96 38.76
N PRO A 643 -10.27 -21.50 39.26
CA PRO A 643 -10.94 -20.99 40.45
C PRO A 643 -10.27 -21.54 41.72
N TYR A 644 -9.02 -21.15 41.96
CA TYR A 644 -8.29 -21.56 43.16
C TYR A 644 -7.39 -20.44 43.67
N CYS A 645 -7.11 -20.45 44.97
CA CYS A 645 -6.14 -19.55 45.57
C CYS A 645 -4.73 -20.06 45.25
N ARG A 646 -3.92 -19.25 44.57
CA ARG A 646 -2.54 -19.61 44.22
C ARG A 646 -1.68 -19.93 45.45
N ASN A 647 -1.92 -19.24 46.56
CA ASN A 647 -1.16 -19.46 47.79
C ASN A 647 -1.50 -20.81 48.44
N CYS A 648 -2.80 -21.15 48.55
CA CYS A 648 -3.24 -22.44 49.10
C CYS A 648 -2.91 -23.63 48.18
N ASN A 649 -2.75 -23.38 46.88
CA ASN A 649 -2.39 -24.41 45.91
C ASN A 649 -0.88 -24.63 45.79
N MET A 650 -0.05 -23.65 46.18
CA MET A 650 1.42 -23.81 46.28
C MET A 650 1.85 -24.57 47.54
N ASN A 651 1.06 -24.55 48.62
CA ASN A 651 1.33 -25.29 49.86
C ASN A 651 0.80 -26.75 49.86
N LYS A 652 0.51 -27.31 48.67
CA LYS A 652 0.26 -28.75 48.48
C LYS A 652 1.48 -29.35 47.77
N SER A 653 2.61 -29.44 48.49
CA SER A 653 3.79 -30.22 48.08
C SER A 653 4.08 -31.25 49.14
#